data_AF-A0A8H5TG05-F1
#
_entry.id   AF-A0A8H5TG05-F1
#
_cell.length_a   1.000
_cell.length_b   1.000
_cell.length_c   1.000
_cell.angle_alpha   90.00
_cell.angle_beta   90.00
_cell.angle_gamma   90.00
#
_symmetry.space_group_name_H-M   'P 1'
#
loop_
_entity.id
_entity.type
_entity.pdbx_description
1 polymer ?
#
loop_
_entity_poly.entity_id
_entity_poly.type
_entity_poly.pdbx_seq_one_letter_code
_entity_poly.pdbx_strand_id
1 'polypeptide(L)'
;MRLEAQTTESDRTDPASKPSMYTTSFAFFEALVEAGVKNCFVNLGSDHPSILEAMVRGQREMKDKFPRIITCPNEMVALSMADGYARLSGEAQCVIVHVDVGTSALAAAIHNAAMGRAPVLIFAGLSPYSIEGELLGSRTEFIHWIQDVPDQKQIVSQYCRYVGEIKTGKNVKQMVRRALQLATSHPQGPSYLMGAREVMEETIEPYTVNSAFWKPVAPAALPQEAVQEIAEALVNASDPLVIVGFTGRNHAAVEPLIALANTIKGLRVLDTGCSDMCFPADHPGWLGMKYGVDSAIQNADVFLILDCDVPWINKLCKPKKDARIFHLDVDPLKESMLVFYIDAEQRYRVDAETSLRQITDYLRSSLSEKLATAEFDRREQALQKSYTERIEALDAKAKPLDSGKLTTDYVCSTLRAKLPVDTIWAVEAITNMISVADQIRATIPGQWIHCGGGGLGWSGGGALGIKLAADAADALTPSKRKRYVVQIVGDGSYMFSVPSSVYWISARYGIPVLTIVLNNLGWNAPKRSMLLVHPDGPASRATNEELNISFAPSPDYAGIAKAASNGVIFGARVADVEEFQSALGGAVESLDRGVSAPTTTSGPVSFFCLSGELRNAIYEIILLQPEPIDPWLRCDLKVLIGLFRVSKTIHREASLLFYSQNRFDFAGRDPEKIDSFLRQIGTRNASAIRHIIIDFPQFLHLDPGDITIEEESVSILGNILSRCTSLSTLRTSLQSTRNMELRLDNLDHYSIATEALHLANTHFRAIPSSPEIILEVYEDGPSDSLRRKMKSYGWVLSENPFEEEEYWDRRLSDIDSDDYGYGYDDDNSYDDDDYDIDNDSDFWRRAAD
;
A
#
# COMPACT_ATOMS: atom_id res chain seq x y z
N MET A 1 -36.00 -80.80 -14.19
CA MET A 1 -35.31 -82.07 -13.88
C MET A 1 -34.03 -81.68 -13.15
N ARG A 2 -33.83 -82.22 -11.94
CA ARG A 2 -32.78 -81.83 -10.98
C ARG A 2 -31.39 -81.84 -11.62
N LEU A 3 -30.57 -80.83 -11.35
CA LEU A 3 -29.13 -80.89 -11.57
C LEU A 3 -28.43 -80.53 -10.25
N GLU A 4 -27.51 -81.42 -9.91
CA GLU A 4 -26.97 -81.66 -8.59
C GLU A 4 -26.00 -80.59 -8.13
N ALA A 5 -26.05 -80.35 -6.82
CA ALA A 5 -25.09 -79.57 -6.09
C ALA A 5 -23.81 -80.38 -5.85
N GLN A 6 -22.67 -79.75 -6.07
CA GLN A 6 -21.47 -80.00 -5.28
C GLN A 6 -20.97 -78.66 -4.73
N THR A 7 -21.00 -78.59 -3.40
CA THR A 7 -20.49 -77.54 -2.54
C THR A 7 -18.97 -77.58 -2.46
N THR A 8 -18.35 -76.40 -2.53
CA THR A 8 -17.09 -76.09 -1.83
C THR A 8 -17.26 -74.79 -1.04
N GLU A 9 -16.60 -74.77 0.10
CA GLU A 9 -16.77 -73.88 1.26
C GLU A 9 -16.64 -72.38 1.00
N SER A 10 -17.56 -71.67 1.68
CA SER A 10 -17.42 -70.36 2.34
C SER A 10 -16.39 -69.37 1.80
N ASP A 11 -16.89 -68.40 1.03
CA ASP A 11 -16.38 -67.03 1.11
C ASP A 11 -17.38 -66.23 1.96
N ARG A 12 -16.93 -65.83 3.15
CA ARG A 12 -17.66 -64.90 4.01
C ARG A 12 -17.67 -63.56 3.28
N THR A 13 -18.82 -63.17 2.75
CA THR A 13 -19.07 -61.80 2.33
C THR A 13 -18.91 -60.87 3.53
N ASP A 14 -17.85 -60.08 3.51
CA ASP A 14 -17.64 -58.94 4.42
C ASP A 14 -18.87 -58.02 4.31
N PRO A 15 -19.58 -57.71 5.41
CA PRO A 15 -20.77 -56.88 5.32
C PRO A 15 -20.36 -55.48 4.86
N ALA A 16 -20.92 -55.06 3.72
CA ALA A 16 -20.71 -53.77 3.08
C ALA A 16 -20.44 -52.65 4.10
N SER A 17 -19.22 -52.11 4.09
CA SER A 17 -18.83 -50.98 4.92
C SER A 17 -19.83 -49.84 4.70
N LYS A 18 -20.60 -49.48 5.74
CA LYS A 18 -21.43 -48.27 5.70
C LYS A 18 -20.55 -47.10 5.23
N PRO A 19 -21.02 -46.23 4.32
CA PRO A 19 -20.25 -45.05 3.95
C PRO A 19 -19.90 -44.28 5.22
N SER A 20 -18.61 -43.93 5.37
CA SER A 20 -18.15 -43.16 6.53
C SER A 20 -18.92 -41.84 6.55
N MET A 21 -19.63 -41.59 7.65
CA MET A 21 -20.38 -40.34 7.85
C MET A 21 -19.43 -39.14 7.73
N TYR A 22 -19.98 -37.99 7.34
CA TYR A 22 -19.22 -36.74 7.27
C TYR A 22 -20.01 -35.53 7.76
N THR A 23 -19.33 -34.42 8.01
CA THR A 23 -19.99 -33.19 8.46
C THR A 23 -20.58 -32.41 7.29
N THR A 24 -21.55 -31.54 7.57
CA THR A 24 -22.04 -30.53 6.62
C THR A 24 -20.89 -29.74 5.99
N SER A 25 -19.86 -29.37 6.76
CA SER A 25 -18.67 -28.68 6.26
C SER A 25 -17.92 -29.46 5.18
N PHE A 26 -17.78 -30.78 5.34
CA PHE A 26 -17.14 -31.59 4.31
C PHE A 26 -18.01 -31.70 3.05
N ALA A 27 -19.33 -31.87 3.21
CA ALA A 27 -20.26 -31.86 2.09
C ALA A 27 -20.30 -30.50 1.34
N PHE A 28 -20.09 -29.39 2.06
CA PHE A 28 -19.92 -28.05 1.47
C PHE A 28 -18.70 -28.00 0.55
N PHE A 29 -17.52 -28.42 1.03
CA PHE A 29 -16.32 -28.45 0.18
C PHE A 29 -16.43 -29.47 -0.96
N GLU A 30 -17.05 -30.62 -0.71
CA GLU A 30 -17.32 -31.60 -1.77
C GLU A 30 -18.18 -30.97 -2.89
N ALA A 31 -19.20 -30.18 -2.55
CA ALA A 31 -19.98 -29.44 -3.54
C ALA A 31 -19.15 -28.40 -4.31
N LEU A 32 -18.20 -27.73 -3.66
CA LEU A 32 -17.27 -26.79 -4.32
C LEU A 32 -16.37 -27.52 -5.33
N VAL A 33 -15.80 -28.67 -4.93
CA VAL A 33 -14.98 -29.53 -5.80
C VAL A 33 -15.79 -29.97 -7.02
N GLU A 34 -16.98 -30.53 -6.79
CA GLU A 34 -17.84 -30.99 -7.88
C GLU A 34 -18.36 -29.83 -8.76
N ALA A 35 -18.31 -28.58 -8.29
CA ALA A 35 -18.65 -27.38 -9.05
C ALA A 35 -17.45 -26.75 -9.78
N GLY A 36 -16.25 -27.30 -9.61
CA GLY A 36 -15.04 -26.83 -10.29
C GLY A 36 -14.39 -25.61 -9.64
N VAL A 37 -14.70 -25.30 -8.37
CA VAL A 37 -14.01 -24.24 -7.63
C VAL A 37 -12.55 -24.66 -7.40
N LYS A 38 -11.61 -23.84 -7.84
CA LYS A 38 -10.17 -24.16 -7.82
C LYS A 38 -9.45 -23.56 -6.61
N ASN A 39 -9.94 -22.44 -6.10
CA ASN A 39 -9.37 -21.72 -4.97
C ASN A 39 -10.45 -21.35 -3.96
N CYS A 40 -10.08 -21.45 -2.68
CA CYS A 40 -10.83 -20.85 -1.57
C CYS A 40 -9.95 -19.80 -0.90
N PHE A 41 -10.39 -18.55 -0.92
CA PHE A 41 -9.72 -17.43 -0.24
C PHE A 41 -10.33 -17.28 1.15
N VAL A 42 -9.53 -17.51 2.18
CA VAL A 42 -10.05 -17.72 3.54
C VAL A 42 -9.50 -16.68 4.52
N ASN A 43 -10.41 -16.04 5.24
CA ASN A 43 -10.16 -15.35 6.51
C ASN A 43 -11.00 -16.06 7.57
N LEU A 44 -10.34 -16.79 8.47
CA LEU A 44 -10.98 -17.76 9.36
C LEU A 44 -11.10 -17.21 10.77
N GLY A 45 -12.21 -17.52 11.43
CA GLY A 45 -12.50 -17.14 12.81
C GLY A 45 -13.00 -18.29 13.69
N SER A 46 -13.50 -17.96 14.87
CA SER A 46 -13.92 -18.90 15.93
C SER A 46 -15.15 -19.76 15.61
N ASP A 47 -15.93 -19.37 14.61
CA ASP A 47 -17.07 -20.06 14.02
C ASP A 47 -16.69 -21.18 13.02
N HIS A 48 -15.43 -21.22 12.57
CA HIS A 48 -14.92 -22.15 11.57
C HIS A 48 -14.30 -23.51 12.03
N PRO A 49 -14.43 -24.03 13.27
CA PRO A 49 -13.84 -25.32 13.64
C PRO A 49 -14.16 -26.47 12.69
N SER A 50 -15.43 -26.63 12.31
CA SER A 50 -15.87 -27.66 11.36
C SER A 50 -15.29 -27.47 9.95
N ILE A 51 -15.14 -26.21 9.52
CA ILE A 51 -14.55 -25.84 8.22
C ILE A 51 -13.06 -26.19 8.22
N LEU A 52 -12.34 -25.90 9.31
CA LEU A 52 -10.93 -26.26 9.49
C LEU A 52 -10.72 -27.79 9.42
N GLU A 53 -11.54 -28.56 10.14
CA GLU A 53 -11.53 -30.04 10.08
C GLU A 53 -11.78 -30.54 8.65
N ALA A 54 -12.78 -29.98 7.97
CA ALA A 54 -13.11 -30.34 6.59
C ALA A 54 -11.99 -29.98 5.60
N MET A 55 -11.31 -28.85 5.79
CA MET A 55 -10.15 -28.44 4.98
C MET A 55 -8.99 -29.43 5.13
N VAL A 56 -8.63 -29.79 6.36
CA VAL A 56 -7.54 -30.74 6.64
C VAL A 56 -7.88 -32.12 6.06
N ARG A 57 -9.10 -32.59 6.29
CA ARG A 57 -9.59 -33.85 5.74
C ARG A 57 -9.57 -33.83 4.22
N GLY A 58 -10.12 -32.80 3.59
CA GLY A 58 -10.18 -32.66 2.14
C GLY A 58 -8.82 -32.57 1.47
N GLN A 59 -7.86 -31.84 2.04
CA GLN A 59 -6.48 -31.79 1.53
C GLN A 59 -5.76 -33.15 1.61
N ARG A 60 -6.11 -33.99 2.59
CA ARG A 60 -5.54 -35.35 2.74
C ARG A 60 -6.23 -36.37 1.84
N GLU A 61 -7.56 -36.32 1.74
CA GLU A 61 -8.37 -37.32 1.04
C GLU A 61 -8.60 -36.99 -0.45
N MET A 62 -8.55 -35.71 -0.85
CA MET A 62 -8.86 -35.23 -2.21
C MET A 62 -7.71 -34.40 -2.81
N LYS A 63 -6.45 -34.72 -2.50
CA LYS A 63 -5.24 -33.91 -2.78
C LYS A 63 -5.19 -33.21 -4.14
N ASP A 64 -5.55 -33.89 -5.23
CA ASP A 64 -5.43 -33.34 -6.60
C ASP A 64 -6.69 -32.61 -7.09
N LYS A 65 -7.78 -32.66 -6.32
CA LYS A 65 -9.09 -32.08 -6.67
C LYS A 65 -9.56 -31.02 -5.69
N PHE A 66 -9.08 -31.06 -4.45
CA PHE A 66 -9.48 -30.13 -3.40
C PHE A 66 -9.06 -28.71 -3.77
N PRO A 67 -9.88 -27.68 -3.51
CA PRO A 67 -9.52 -26.31 -3.85
C PRO A 67 -8.26 -25.90 -3.08
N ARG A 68 -7.38 -25.14 -3.73
CA ARG A 68 -6.24 -24.53 -3.07
C ARG A 68 -6.75 -23.55 -2.02
N ILE A 69 -6.37 -23.77 -0.76
CA ILE A 69 -6.67 -22.84 0.33
C ILE A 69 -5.63 -21.72 0.34
N ILE A 70 -6.08 -20.48 0.22
CA ILE A 70 -5.25 -19.27 0.27
C ILE A 70 -5.70 -18.44 1.46
N THR A 71 -4.84 -18.35 2.48
CA THR A 71 -5.09 -17.52 3.66
C THR A 71 -4.95 -16.06 3.29
N CYS A 72 -5.97 -15.28 3.61
CA CYS A 72 -6.04 -13.85 3.35
C CYS A 72 -6.26 -13.12 4.68
N PRO A 73 -5.25 -12.42 5.23
CA PRO A 73 -5.39 -11.67 6.49
C PRO A 73 -6.38 -10.50 6.47
N ASN A 74 -7.08 -10.29 5.36
CA ASN A 74 -8.11 -9.26 5.20
C ASN A 74 -9.18 -9.72 4.19
N GLU A 75 -10.44 -9.57 4.57
CA GLU A 75 -11.63 -10.04 3.86
C GLU A 75 -11.86 -9.31 2.55
N MET A 76 -11.62 -7.99 2.51
CA MET A 76 -11.69 -7.20 1.28
C MET A 76 -10.65 -7.67 0.26
N VAL A 77 -9.43 -8.00 0.71
CA VAL A 77 -8.40 -8.57 -0.17
C VAL A 77 -8.81 -9.96 -0.65
N ALA A 78 -9.36 -10.81 0.22
CA ALA A 78 -9.85 -12.15 -0.13
C ALA A 78 -10.91 -12.10 -1.24
N LEU A 79 -11.91 -11.24 -1.08
CA LEU A 79 -12.97 -11.06 -2.07
C LEU A 79 -12.45 -10.43 -3.37
N SER A 80 -11.53 -9.46 -3.27
CA SER A 80 -10.91 -8.86 -4.46
C SER A 80 -10.09 -9.87 -5.27
N MET A 81 -9.40 -10.82 -4.62
CA MET A 81 -8.73 -11.93 -5.31
C MET A 81 -9.71 -12.86 -6.03
N ALA A 82 -10.82 -13.22 -5.39
CA ALA A 82 -11.85 -14.04 -6.02
C ALA A 82 -12.49 -13.34 -7.23
N ASP A 83 -12.80 -12.05 -7.06
CA ASP A 83 -13.32 -11.19 -8.11
C ASP A 83 -12.34 -11.10 -9.30
N GLY A 84 -11.07 -10.77 -9.07
CA GLY A 84 -10.06 -10.67 -10.13
C GLY A 84 -9.84 -11.99 -10.87
N TYR A 85 -9.83 -13.11 -10.15
CA TYR A 85 -9.77 -14.44 -10.76
C TYR A 85 -10.98 -14.69 -11.67
N ALA A 86 -12.19 -14.39 -11.17
CA ALA A 86 -13.44 -14.62 -11.87
C ALA A 86 -13.58 -13.74 -13.12
N ARG A 87 -13.14 -12.47 -13.09
CA ARG A 87 -13.17 -11.58 -14.27
C ARG A 87 -12.32 -12.09 -15.42
N LEU A 88 -11.12 -12.59 -15.14
CA LEU A 88 -10.25 -13.10 -16.21
C LEU A 88 -10.72 -14.46 -16.73
N SER A 89 -11.17 -15.35 -15.84
CA SER A 89 -11.44 -16.76 -16.18
C SER A 89 -12.90 -17.07 -16.52
N GLY A 90 -13.85 -16.25 -16.06
CA GLY A 90 -15.28 -16.58 -16.02
C GLY A 90 -15.65 -17.63 -14.96
N GLU A 91 -14.70 -18.11 -14.15
CA GLU A 91 -14.92 -19.18 -13.17
C GLU A 91 -15.06 -18.62 -11.75
N ALA A 92 -16.19 -18.91 -11.11
CA ALA A 92 -16.44 -18.49 -9.74
C ALA A 92 -15.52 -19.18 -8.72
N GLN A 93 -14.96 -18.39 -7.80
CA GLN A 93 -14.18 -18.89 -6.67
C GLN A 93 -14.94 -18.72 -5.35
N CYS A 94 -14.49 -19.42 -4.30
CA CYS A 94 -15.10 -19.32 -2.98
C CYS A 94 -14.28 -18.41 -2.06
N VAL A 95 -14.97 -17.56 -1.31
CA VAL A 95 -14.42 -16.74 -0.24
C VAL A 95 -15.05 -17.17 1.06
N ILE A 96 -14.24 -17.47 2.07
CA ILE A 96 -14.72 -17.84 3.40
C ILE A 96 -14.29 -16.71 4.34
N VAL A 97 -15.26 -16.09 5.02
CA VAL A 97 -15.05 -15.00 5.96
C VAL A 97 -15.69 -15.30 7.31
N HIS A 98 -15.23 -14.60 8.35
CA HIS A 98 -15.82 -14.68 9.68
C HIS A 98 -17.29 -14.18 9.71
N VAL A 99 -17.96 -14.44 10.84
CA VAL A 99 -19.30 -13.88 11.16
C VAL A 99 -19.29 -12.35 11.12
N ASP A 100 -20.48 -11.73 11.12
CA ASP A 100 -20.77 -10.31 11.37
C ASP A 100 -19.68 -9.31 10.92
N VAL A 101 -18.71 -9.00 11.78
CA VAL A 101 -17.61 -8.07 11.49
C VAL A 101 -16.73 -8.52 10.33
N GLY A 102 -16.54 -9.83 10.10
CA GLY A 102 -15.85 -10.37 8.93
C GLY A 102 -16.68 -10.17 7.65
N THR A 103 -18.00 -10.36 7.74
CA THR A 103 -18.92 -10.00 6.65
C THR A 103 -18.89 -8.49 6.38
N SER A 104 -18.82 -7.65 7.41
CA SER A 104 -18.65 -6.19 7.28
C SER A 104 -17.28 -5.82 6.69
N ALA A 105 -16.23 -6.57 7.02
CA ALA A 105 -14.86 -6.36 6.57
C ALA A 105 -14.64 -6.71 5.09
N LEU A 106 -15.60 -7.37 4.43
CA LEU A 106 -15.66 -7.42 2.95
C LEU A 106 -15.64 -6.00 2.34
N ALA A 107 -16.08 -4.99 3.10
CA ALA A 107 -15.95 -3.58 2.81
C ALA A 107 -16.44 -3.23 1.39
N ALA A 108 -15.67 -2.43 0.65
CA ALA A 108 -16.06 -2.01 -0.69
C ALA A 108 -15.94 -3.12 -1.75
N ALA A 109 -15.31 -4.26 -1.45
CA ALA A 109 -15.13 -5.33 -2.42
C ALA A 109 -16.45 -6.00 -2.81
N ILE A 110 -17.45 -6.09 -1.92
CA ILE A 110 -18.77 -6.64 -2.27
C ILE A 110 -19.50 -5.75 -3.29
N HIS A 111 -19.38 -4.44 -3.16
CA HIS A 111 -19.91 -3.48 -4.11
C HIS A 111 -19.22 -3.65 -5.48
N ASN A 112 -17.89 -3.79 -5.50
CA ASN A 112 -17.13 -4.00 -6.72
C ASN A 112 -17.49 -5.31 -7.43
N ALA A 113 -17.63 -6.41 -6.69
CA ALA A 113 -18.08 -7.68 -7.26
C ALA A 113 -19.49 -7.57 -7.84
N ALA A 114 -20.39 -6.82 -7.21
CA ALA A 114 -21.75 -6.61 -7.68
C ALA A 114 -21.83 -5.73 -8.94
N MET A 115 -21.31 -4.49 -8.89
CA MET A 115 -21.34 -3.56 -10.02
C MET A 115 -20.49 -4.06 -11.19
N GLY A 116 -19.37 -4.68 -10.83
CA GLY A 116 -18.50 -5.34 -11.76
C GLY A 116 -18.98 -6.70 -12.25
N ARG A 117 -20.14 -7.18 -11.79
CA ARG A 117 -20.79 -8.44 -12.18
C ARG A 117 -19.85 -9.66 -12.11
N ALA A 118 -18.97 -9.70 -11.11
CA ALA A 118 -18.03 -10.81 -10.92
C ALA A 118 -18.73 -12.00 -10.22
N PRO A 119 -18.72 -13.21 -10.81
CA PRO A 119 -19.34 -14.37 -10.20
C PRO A 119 -18.45 -14.91 -9.06
N VAL A 120 -18.91 -14.80 -7.82
CA VAL A 120 -18.18 -15.29 -6.63
C VAL A 120 -19.15 -15.89 -5.61
N LEU A 121 -18.72 -16.91 -4.87
CA LEU A 121 -19.45 -17.47 -3.75
C LEU A 121 -18.78 -17.06 -2.43
N ILE A 122 -19.52 -16.38 -1.59
CA ILE A 122 -19.08 -16.01 -0.24
C ILE A 122 -19.78 -16.95 0.74
N PHE A 123 -19.00 -17.53 1.64
CA PHE A 123 -19.50 -18.23 2.82
C PHE A 123 -19.04 -17.48 4.07
N ALA A 124 -19.97 -17.28 5.01
CA ALA A 124 -19.65 -16.79 6.33
C ALA A 124 -20.23 -17.74 7.39
N GLY A 125 -19.58 -17.91 8.53
CA GLY A 125 -20.26 -18.61 9.62
C GLY A 125 -21.34 -17.73 10.26
N LEU A 126 -22.03 -18.33 11.21
CA LEU A 126 -22.92 -17.67 12.17
C LEU A 126 -22.55 -18.13 13.58
N SER A 127 -22.81 -17.25 14.55
CA SER A 127 -22.68 -17.59 15.96
C SER A 127 -23.58 -18.78 16.32
N PRO A 128 -23.14 -19.66 17.24
CA PRO A 128 -23.95 -20.80 17.67
C PRO A 128 -25.26 -20.36 18.32
N TYR A 129 -26.34 -21.10 18.08
CA TYR A 129 -27.66 -20.84 18.67
C TYR A 129 -27.95 -21.66 19.94
N SER A 130 -27.05 -22.57 20.33
CA SER A 130 -27.12 -23.40 21.55
C SER A 130 -26.02 -23.02 22.55
N ILE A 131 -26.28 -23.17 23.85
CA ILE A 131 -25.46 -22.55 24.93
C ILE A 131 -24.85 -23.59 25.86
N GLU A 132 -25.63 -24.55 26.35
CA GLU A 132 -25.25 -25.47 27.43
C GLU A 132 -24.65 -26.79 26.89
N GLY A 133 -24.23 -26.82 25.63
CA GLY A 133 -23.68 -28.01 24.98
C GLY A 133 -24.75 -28.96 24.45
N GLU A 134 -25.94 -28.46 24.12
CA GLU A 134 -27.05 -29.24 23.57
C GLU A 134 -26.70 -29.89 22.23
N LEU A 135 -25.78 -29.27 21.49
CA LEU A 135 -25.33 -29.70 20.18
C LEU A 135 -23.80 -29.59 20.07
N LEU A 136 -23.20 -30.43 19.24
CA LEU A 136 -21.81 -30.22 18.86
C LEU A 136 -21.70 -28.88 18.14
N GLY A 137 -20.81 -28.01 18.61
CA GLY A 137 -20.70 -26.64 18.09
C GLY A 137 -21.44 -25.57 18.89
N SER A 138 -22.04 -25.88 20.05
CA SER A 138 -22.59 -24.89 21.00
C SER A 138 -21.55 -23.81 21.37
N ARG A 139 -22.02 -22.72 21.99
CA ARG A 139 -21.16 -21.60 22.40
C ARG A 139 -20.04 -22.05 23.36
N THR A 140 -18.80 -21.80 22.95
CA THR A 140 -17.61 -22.09 23.78
C THR A 140 -16.67 -20.90 23.97
N GLU A 141 -16.96 -19.75 23.36
CA GLU A 141 -16.06 -18.61 23.32
C GLU A 141 -16.82 -17.30 23.53
N PHE A 142 -16.22 -16.36 24.27
CA PHE A 142 -16.81 -15.05 24.60
C PHE A 142 -17.39 -14.32 23.38
N ILE A 143 -16.67 -14.39 22.26
CA ILE A 143 -17.01 -13.66 21.05
C ILE A 143 -18.36 -14.08 20.44
N HIS A 144 -18.82 -15.31 20.68
CA HIS A 144 -20.11 -15.81 20.18
C HIS A 144 -21.31 -15.01 20.68
N TRP A 145 -21.21 -14.29 21.81
CA TRP A 145 -22.29 -13.44 22.32
C TRP A 145 -22.33 -12.06 21.70
N ILE A 146 -21.17 -11.48 21.41
CA ILE A 146 -21.10 -10.08 20.95
C ILE A 146 -21.03 -9.95 19.43
N GLN A 147 -20.81 -11.04 18.70
CA GLN A 147 -20.86 -11.12 17.24
C GLN A 147 -22.09 -11.90 16.72
N ASP A 148 -23.13 -12.04 17.55
CA ASP A 148 -24.40 -12.66 17.18
C ASP A 148 -25.45 -11.60 16.86
N VAL A 149 -25.44 -11.11 15.62
CA VAL A 149 -26.34 -10.05 15.17
C VAL A 149 -27.68 -10.62 14.67
N PRO A 150 -28.81 -9.90 14.83
CA PRO A 150 -30.13 -10.41 14.46
C PRO A 150 -30.28 -10.80 12.97
N ASP A 151 -29.60 -10.11 12.06
CA ASP A 151 -29.71 -10.37 10.62
C ASP A 151 -28.41 -10.03 9.85
N GLN A 152 -27.40 -10.90 9.96
CA GLN A 152 -26.08 -10.72 9.33
C GLN A 152 -26.15 -10.50 7.81
N LYS A 153 -27.04 -11.20 7.10
CA LYS A 153 -27.13 -11.08 5.63
C LYS A 153 -27.54 -9.68 5.17
N GLN A 154 -28.22 -8.87 5.99
CA GLN A 154 -28.61 -7.51 5.59
C GLN A 154 -27.40 -6.63 5.26
N ILE A 155 -26.24 -6.92 5.85
CA ILE A 155 -24.97 -6.21 5.57
C ILE A 155 -24.64 -6.21 4.07
N VAL A 156 -24.93 -7.32 3.37
CA VAL A 156 -24.50 -7.55 1.98
C VAL A 156 -25.65 -7.76 0.99
N SER A 157 -26.90 -7.88 1.47
CA SER A 157 -28.04 -8.36 0.66
C SER A 157 -28.29 -7.56 -0.62
N GLN A 158 -28.15 -6.24 -0.57
CA GLN A 158 -28.39 -5.37 -1.73
C GLN A 158 -27.41 -5.59 -2.89
N TYR A 159 -26.26 -6.21 -2.62
CA TYR A 159 -25.20 -6.45 -3.59
C TYR A 159 -25.20 -7.89 -4.12
N CYS A 160 -25.96 -8.80 -3.49
CA CYS A 160 -25.91 -10.23 -3.79
C CYS A 160 -27.03 -10.66 -4.74
N ARG A 161 -26.70 -11.56 -5.69
CA ARG A 161 -27.66 -12.28 -6.55
C ARG A 161 -28.49 -13.28 -5.76
N TYR A 162 -27.91 -13.81 -4.69
CA TYR A 162 -28.53 -14.78 -3.80
C TYR A 162 -27.97 -14.64 -2.41
N VAL A 163 -28.85 -14.71 -1.40
CA VAL A 163 -28.45 -14.87 -0.01
C VAL A 163 -29.21 -16.05 0.58
N GLY A 164 -28.51 -16.98 1.23
CA GLY A 164 -29.10 -18.14 1.86
C GLY A 164 -28.44 -18.53 3.18
N GLU A 165 -29.22 -19.09 4.09
CA GLU A 165 -28.74 -19.65 5.35
C GLU A 165 -28.82 -21.17 5.28
N ILE A 166 -27.69 -21.86 5.48
CA ILE A 166 -27.62 -23.31 5.59
C ILE A 166 -28.17 -23.67 6.97
N LYS A 167 -29.34 -24.33 6.97
CA LYS A 167 -30.06 -24.75 8.19
C LYS A 167 -29.86 -26.22 8.55
N THR A 168 -29.34 -27.01 7.62
CA THR A 168 -29.03 -28.43 7.78
C THR A 168 -28.09 -28.89 6.66
N GLY A 169 -27.24 -29.89 6.94
CA GLY A 169 -26.37 -30.53 5.96
C GLY A 169 -27.10 -31.28 4.85
N LYS A 170 -28.36 -31.65 5.08
CA LYS A 170 -29.16 -32.48 4.15
C LYS A 170 -29.36 -31.85 2.77
N ASN A 171 -29.26 -30.52 2.67
CA ASN A 171 -29.43 -29.77 1.41
C ASN A 171 -28.21 -28.88 1.06
N VAL A 172 -27.10 -28.99 1.80
CA VAL A 172 -25.94 -28.09 1.62
C VAL A 172 -25.41 -28.11 0.19
N LYS A 173 -25.33 -29.28 -0.47
CA LYS A 173 -24.87 -29.37 -1.85
C LYS A 173 -25.79 -28.61 -2.80
N GLN A 174 -27.11 -28.77 -2.67
CA GLN A 174 -28.09 -28.03 -3.47
C GLN A 174 -27.98 -26.52 -3.23
N MET A 175 -27.72 -26.08 -2.00
CA MET A 175 -27.56 -24.67 -1.67
C MET A 175 -26.30 -24.06 -2.29
N VAL A 176 -25.15 -24.74 -2.20
CA VAL A 176 -23.90 -24.32 -2.87
C VAL A 176 -24.11 -24.22 -4.38
N ARG A 177 -24.72 -25.24 -4.98
CA ARG A 177 -24.98 -25.25 -6.43
C ARG A 177 -25.94 -24.16 -6.87
N ARG A 178 -27.01 -23.92 -6.11
CA ARG A 178 -27.94 -22.82 -6.37
C ARG A 178 -27.25 -21.47 -6.30
N ALA A 179 -26.44 -21.25 -5.27
CA ALA A 179 -25.70 -20.00 -5.11
C ALA A 179 -24.73 -19.78 -6.28
N LEU A 180 -23.97 -20.80 -6.68
CA LEU A 180 -23.07 -20.71 -7.84
C LEU A 180 -23.82 -20.50 -9.17
N GLN A 181 -24.95 -21.18 -9.37
CA GLN A 181 -25.78 -20.99 -10.57
C GLN A 181 -26.29 -19.55 -10.68
N LEU A 182 -26.74 -18.95 -9.57
CA LEU A 182 -27.18 -17.56 -9.52
C LEU A 182 -26.03 -16.57 -9.68
N ALA A 183 -24.85 -16.88 -9.11
CA ALA A 183 -23.66 -16.06 -9.28
C ALA A 183 -23.18 -16.00 -10.74
N THR A 184 -23.27 -17.14 -11.46
CA THR A 184 -22.73 -17.32 -12.82
C THR A 184 -23.74 -17.05 -13.95
N SER A 185 -25.03 -16.94 -13.65
CA SER A 185 -26.07 -16.59 -14.64
C SER A 185 -26.21 -15.08 -14.78
N HIS A 186 -26.49 -14.59 -16.00
CA HIS A 186 -26.63 -13.16 -16.24
C HIS A 186 -27.88 -12.54 -15.58
N PRO A 187 -27.78 -11.27 -15.08
CA PRO A 187 -26.53 -10.56 -14.79
C PRO A 187 -25.76 -11.28 -13.66
N GLN A 188 -24.46 -11.51 -13.88
CA GLN A 188 -23.57 -12.19 -12.93
C GLN A 188 -23.32 -11.33 -11.69
N GLY A 189 -22.89 -11.93 -10.60
CA GLY A 189 -22.54 -11.21 -9.37
C GLY A 189 -22.32 -12.12 -8.16
N PRO A 190 -22.07 -11.54 -6.98
CA PRO A 190 -21.77 -12.31 -5.78
C PRO A 190 -23.00 -13.04 -5.26
N SER A 191 -22.81 -14.22 -4.68
CA SER A 191 -23.80 -14.93 -3.87
C SER A 191 -23.24 -15.19 -2.48
N TYR A 192 -24.11 -15.14 -1.46
CA TYR A 192 -23.72 -15.24 -0.07
C TYR A 192 -24.46 -16.39 0.61
N LEU A 193 -23.71 -17.29 1.24
CA LEU A 193 -24.21 -18.34 2.10
C LEU A 193 -23.71 -18.11 3.52
N MET A 194 -24.55 -18.44 4.50
CA MET A 194 -24.14 -18.41 5.91
C MET A 194 -24.58 -19.67 6.65
N GLY A 195 -23.85 -20.09 7.68
CA GLY A 195 -24.19 -21.30 8.45
C GLY A 195 -23.66 -21.28 9.88
N ALA A 196 -24.53 -21.60 10.84
CA ALA A 196 -24.15 -21.70 12.25
C ALA A 196 -23.26 -22.91 12.52
N ARG A 197 -22.39 -22.81 13.53
CA ARG A 197 -21.43 -23.87 13.87
C ARG A 197 -22.11 -25.23 14.05
N GLU A 198 -23.23 -25.31 14.77
CA GLU A 198 -23.95 -26.56 15.00
C GLU A 198 -24.45 -27.20 13.70
N VAL A 199 -24.90 -26.37 12.74
CA VAL A 199 -25.35 -26.86 11.44
C VAL A 199 -24.16 -27.37 10.63
N MET A 200 -23.04 -26.66 10.68
CA MET A 200 -21.82 -27.02 9.96
C MET A 200 -21.17 -28.29 10.53
N GLU A 201 -21.36 -28.56 11.83
CA GLU A 201 -20.96 -29.79 12.53
C GLU A 201 -21.95 -30.96 12.39
N GLU A 202 -23.15 -30.74 11.83
CA GLU A 202 -24.14 -31.81 11.64
C GLU A 202 -23.53 -32.97 10.86
N THR A 203 -23.54 -34.15 11.46
CA THR A 203 -23.04 -35.38 10.83
C THR A 203 -24.13 -36.01 9.99
N ILE A 204 -23.85 -36.20 8.70
CA ILE A 204 -24.81 -36.66 7.69
C ILE A 204 -24.26 -37.84 6.88
N GLU A 205 -25.16 -38.60 6.27
CA GLU A 205 -24.80 -39.62 5.30
C GLU A 205 -24.35 -38.95 3.99
N PRO A 206 -23.24 -39.39 3.37
CA PRO A 206 -22.83 -38.87 2.07
C PRO A 206 -23.91 -39.03 1.00
N TYR A 207 -24.14 -37.97 0.24
CA TYR A 207 -25.13 -37.96 -0.85
C TYR A 207 -24.57 -37.21 -2.07
N THR A 208 -25.14 -37.46 -3.24
CA THR A 208 -24.75 -36.80 -4.48
C THR A 208 -25.92 -36.03 -5.07
N VAL A 209 -25.60 -34.99 -5.84
CA VAL A 209 -26.57 -34.23 -6.63
C VAL A 209 -26.16 -34.30 -8.09
N ASN A 210 -27.14 -34.29 -8.99
CA ASN A 210 -26.84 -34.31 -10.42
C ASN A 210 -26.34 -32.92 -10.88
N SER A 211 -25.02 -32.80 -11.11
CA SER A 211 -24.37 -31.58 -11.58
C SER A 211 -24.95 -31.02 -12.89
N ALA A 212 -25.58 -31.86 -13.71
CA ALA A 212 -26.10 -31.44 -15.02
C ALA A 212 -27.23 -30.39 -14.94
N PHE A 213 -27.93 -30.28 -13.80
CA PHE A 213 -29.05 -29.36 -13.62
C PHE A 213 -28.64 -27.95 -13.13
N TRP A 214 -27.36 -27.72 -12.88
CA TRP A 214 -26.86 -26.50 -12.22
C TRP A 214 -26.02 -25.61 -13.13
N LYS A 215 -26.17 -25.74 -14.45
CA LYS A 215 -25.48 -24.89 -15.42
C LYS A 215 -26.03 -23.45 -15.38
N PRO A 216 -25.24 -22.44 -15.74
CA PRO A 216 -25.73 -21.08 -15.92
C PRO A 216 -26.90 -21.04 -16.93
N VAL A 217 -27.80 -20.07 -16.76
CA VAL A 217 -28.90 -19.84 -17.71
C VAL A 217 -28.32 -19.45 -19.08
N ALA A 218 -28.87 -20.01 -20.15
CA ALA A 218 -28.41 -19.77 -21.51
C ALA A 218 -28.60 -18.29 -21.93
N PRO A 219 -27.72 -17.76 -22.80
CA PRO A 219 -27.84 -16.42 -23.36
C PRO A 219 -29.18 -16.15 -24.05
N ALA A 220 -29.67 -14.90 -23.96
CA ALA A 220 -30.88 -14.45 -24.64
C ALA A 220 -30.54 -13.81 -26.00
N ALA A 221 -31.33 -14.12 -27.03
CA ALA A 221 -31.15 -13.64 -28.40
C ALA A 221 -32.10 -12.48 -28.75
N LEU A 222 -31.78 -11.72 -29.79
CA LEU A 222 -32.68 -10.71 -30.35
C LEU A 222 -33.84 -11.36 -31.11
N PRO A 223 -35.07 -10.79 -31.04
CA PRO A 223 -36.13 -11.05 -32.02
C PRO A 223 -35.67 -10.70 -33.43
N GLN A 224 -36.15 -11.43 -34.43
CA GLN A 224 -35.70 -11.26 -35.82
C GLN A 224 -36.00 -9.85 -36.36
N GLU A 225 -37.13 -9.27 -35.99
CA GLU A 225 -37.53 -7.92 -36.38
C GLU A 225 -36.57 -6.86 -35.81
N ALA A 226 -36.10 -7.06 -34.58
CA ALA A 226 -35.11 -6.20 -33.94
C ALA A 226 -33.75 -6.27 -34.64
N VAL A 227 -33.33 -7.48 -35.05
CA VAL A 227 -32.10 -7.68 -35.82
C VAL A 227 -32.15 -6.87 -37.12
N GLN A 228 -33.25 -6.99 -37.86
CA GLN A 228 -33.46 -6.24 -39.10
C GLN A 228 -33.42 -4.73 -38.86
N GLU A 229 -34.19 -4.24 -37.88
CA GLU A 229 -34.31 -2.81 -37.64
C GLU A 229 -32.99 -2.16 -37.22
N ILE A 230 -32.25 -2.80 -36.31
CA ILE A 230 -30.95 -2.32 -35.85
C ILE A 230 -29.95 -2.32 -37.02
N ALA A 231 -29.89 -3.41 -37.79
CA ALA A 231 -28.98 -3.52 -38.93
C ALA A 231 -29.26 -2.46 -40.00
N GLU A 232 -30.52 -2.26 -40.36
CA GLU A 232 -30.93 -1.23 -41.31
C GLU A 232 -30.64 0.18 -40.78
N ALA A 233 -30.89 0.44 -39.49
CA ALA A 233 -30.56 1.74 -38.90
C ALA A 233 -29.06 2.04 -38.96
N LEU A 234 -28.20 1.09 -38.58
CA LEU A 234 -26.75 1.27 -38.58
C LEU A 234 -26.17 1.46 -39.98
N VAL A 235 -26.67 0.75 -40.99
CA VAL A 235 -26.21 0.89 -42.38
C VAL A 235 -26.68 2.20 -43.02
N ASN A 236 -27.87 2.68 -42.64
CA ASN A 236 -28.41 3.95 -43.15
C ASN A 236 -27.85 5.19 -42.43
N ALA A 237 -27.25 5.02 -41.25
CA ALA A 237 -26.66 6.09 -40.47
C ALA A 237 -25.57 6.83 -41.26
N SER A 238 -25.50 8.15 -41.11
CA SER A 238 -24.39 8.94 -41.63
C SER A 238 -23.16 8.87 -40.73
N ASP A 239 -23.37 8.77 -39.41
CA ASP A 239 -22.31 8.74 -38.40
C ASP A 239 -22.63 7.73 -37.27
N PRO A 240 -22.66 6.40 -37.56
CA PRO A 240 -23.04 5.41 -36.57
C PRO A 240 -22.00 5.27 -35.45
N LEU A 241 -22.49 5.10 -34.21
CA LEU A 241 -21.66 4.94 -33.02
C LEU A 241 -22.13 3.74 -32.19
N VAL A 242 -21.20 2.82 -31.91
CA VAL A 242 -21.39 1.83 -30.85
C VAL A 242 -20.81 2.37 -29.56
N ILE A 243 -21.60 2.34 -28.48
CA ILE A 243 -21.12 2.64 -27.13
C ILE A 243 -21.06 1.34 -26.34
N VAL A 244 -19.89 1.04 -25.78
CA VAL A 244 -19.63 -0.11 -24.92
C VAL A 244 -19.24 0.36 -23.53
N GLY A 245 -19.40 -0.47 -22.50
CA GLY A 245 -18.89 -0.15 -21.16
C GLY A 245 -18.25 -1.31 -20.43
N PHE A 246 -18.86 -2.49 -20.53
CA PHE A 246 -18.36 -3.73 -19.94
C PHE A 246 -18.56 -4.95 -20.85
N THR A 247 -18.83 -4.75 -22.13
CA THR A 247 -18.99 -5.82 -23.14
C THR A 247 -17.80 -6.79 -23.13
N GLY A 248 -16.59 -6.27 -22.88
CA GLY A 248 -15.36 -7.04 -22.79
C GLY A 248 -15.32 -8.08 -21.66
N ARG A 249 -16.24 -8.05 -20.68
CA ARG A 249 -16.37 -9.11 -19.66
C ARG A 249 -16.67 -10.46 -20.30
N ASN A 250 -17.45 -10.47 -21.38
CA ASN A 250 -17.52 -11.62 -22.27
C ASN A 250 -16.43 -11.47 -23.33
N HIS A 251 -15.25 -12.07 -23.09
CA HIS A 251 -14.15 -12.03 -24.05
C HIS A 251 -14.54 -12.51 -25.46
N ALA A 252 -15.53 -13.41 -25.56
CA ALA A 252 -16.03 -13.92 -26.84
C ALA A 252 -16.89 -12.90 -27.60
N ALA A 253 -17.43 -11.86 -26.95
CA ALA A 253 -18.19 -10.79 -27.58
C ALA A 253 -17.30 -9.77 -28.34
N VAL A 254 -16.00 -9.72 -28.05
CA VAL A 254 -15.07 -8.78 -28.69
C VAL A 254 -14.89 -9.08 -30.18
N GLU A 255 -14.77 -10.36 -30.57
CA GLU A 255 -14.63 -10.74 -31.99
C GLU A 255 -15.88 -10.38 -32.82
N PRO A 256 -17.11 -10.70 -32.39
CA PRO A 256 -18.33 -10.24 -33.08
C PRO A 256 -18.43 -8.72 -33.19
N LEU A 257 -17.96 -7.97 -32.19
CA LEU A 257 -17.95 -6.51 -32.26
C LEU A 257 -16.96 -5.99 -33.31
N ILE A 258 -15.77 -6.59 -33.40
CA ILE A 258 -14.80 -6.33 -34.47
C ILE A 258 -15.41 -6.71 -35.82
N ALA A 259 -16.10 -7.85 -35.92
CA ALA A 259 -16.76 -8.29 -37.14
C ALA A 259 -17.86 -7.32 -37.60
N LEU A 260 -18.64 -6.77 -36.66
CA LEU A 260 -19.63 -5.72 -36.94
C LEU A 260 -18.95 -4.45 -37.46
N ALA A 261 -17.89 -3.97 -36.78
CA ALA A 261 -17.16 -2.78 -37.16
C ALA A 261 -16.47 -2.90 -38.53
N ASN A 262 -15.95 -4.08 -38.86
CA ASN A 262 -15.39 -4.37 -40.19
C ASN A 262 -16.47 -4.50 -41.28
N THR A 263 -17.68 -4.94 -40.90
CA THR A 263 -18.79 -5.09 -41.85
C THR A 263 -19.41 -3.73 -42.21
N ILE A 264 -19.56 -2.83 -41.23
CA ILE A 264 -20.04 -1.46 -41.44
C ILE A 264 -18.84 -0.51 -41.49
N LYS A 265 -18.26 -0.34 -42.68
CA LYS A 265 -17.12 0.57 -42.89
C LYS A 265 -17.45 1.99 -42.41
N GLY A 266 -16.64 2.51 -41.49
CA GLY A 266 -16.87 3.81 -40.85
C GLY A 266 -17.56 3.74 -39.48
N LEU A 267 -17.94 2.55 -38.99
CA LEU A 267 -18.47 2.38 -37.64
C LEU A 267 -17.40 2.72 -36.60
N ARG A 268 -17.79 3.54 -35.62
CA ARG A 268 -16.93 3.91 -34.49
C ARG A 268 -17.39 3.22 -33.22
N VAL A 269 -16.44 2.94 -32.34
CA VAL A 269 -16.68 2.31 -31.04
C VAL A 269 -16.07 3.18 -29.94
N LEU A 270 -16.90 3.60 -29.01
CA LEU A 270 -16.52 4.40 -27.84
C LEU A 270 -16.75 3.58 -26.57
N ASP A 271 -15.73 3.48 -25.72
CA ASP A 271 -15.87 2.87 -24.39
C ASP A 271 -16.19 3.95 -23.36
N THR A 272 -17.27 3.78 -22.61
CA THR A 272 -17.65 4.69 -21.52
C THR A 272 -17.70 4.07 -20.12
N GLY A 273 -17.33 2.79 -20.00
CA GLY A 273 -17.29 2.09 -18.71
C GLY A 273 -15.88 1.81 -18.21
N CYS A 274 -14.91 1.58 -19.11
CA CYS A 274 -13.53 1.21 -18.78
C CYS A 274 -13.41 -0.04 -17.88
N SER A 275 -14.44 -0.89 -17.87
CA SER A 275 -14.45 -2.08 -17.01
C SER A 275 -13.44 -3.12 -17.48
N ASP A 276 -13.44 -3.39 -18.78
CA ASP A 276 -12.67 -4.46 -19.41
C ASP A 276 -12.30 -4.01 -20.84
N MET A 277 -11.33 -4.67 -21.48
CA MET A 277 -11.02 -4.37 -22.89
C MET A 277 -12.21 -4.74 -23.79
N CYS A 278 -13.01 -3.75 -24.18
CA CYS A 278 -14.21 -3.97 -25.00
C CYS A 278 -13.93 -3.91 -26.51
N PHE A 279 -12.95 -3.12 -26.94
CA PHE A 279 -12.62 -2.95 -28.36
C PHE A 279 -11.13 -2.65 -28.54
N PRO A 280 -10.44 -3.33 -29.47
CA PRO A 280 -8.99 -3.29 -29.53
C PRO A 280 -8.49 -1.94 -30.06
N ALA A 281 -7.45 -1.41 -29.41
CA ALA A 281 -6.94 -0.07 -29.70
C ALA A 281 -6.20 0.08 -31.03
N ASP A 282 -5.91 -1.04 -31.71
CA ASP A 282 -5.28 -1.07 -33.03
C ASP A 282 -6.29 -1.06 -34.19
N HIS A 283 -7.59 -1.12 -33.90
CA HIS A 283 -8.65 -1.04 -34.91
C HIS A 283 -9.01 0.43 -35.21
N PRO A 284 -9.16 0.85 -36.49
CA PRO A 284 -9.46 2.25 -36.86
C PRO A 284 -10.74 2.83 -36.22
N GLY A 285 -11.71 1.97 -35.93
CA GLY A 285 -12.95 2.31 -35.20
C GLY A 285 -12.78 2.72 -33.73
N TRP A 286 -11.59 2.56 -33.14
CA TRP A 286 -11.36 2.80 -31.71
C TRP A 286 -11.29 4.29 -31.36
N LEU A 287 -12.26 4.77 -30.57
CA LEU A 287 -12.28 6.14 -30.03
C LEU A 287 -11.64 6.24 -28.63
N GLY A 288 -11.17 5.12 -28.08
CA GLY A 288 -10.67 5.03 -26.71
C GLY A 288 -11.77 5.13 -25.66
N MET A 289 -11.33 5.39 -24.43
CA MET A 289 -12.18 5.41 -23.26
C MET A 289 -12.49 6.85 -22.82
N LYS A 290 -13.76 7.15 -22.50
CA LYS A 290 -14.24 8.45 -22.01
C LYS A 290 -15.38 8.28 -21.02
N TYR A 291 -15.45 9.05 -19.93
CA TYR A 291 -16.60 8.97 -19.00
C TYR A 291 -17.83 9.72 -19.51
N GLY A 292 -18.39 9.24 -20.63
CA GLY A 292 -19.67 9.72 -21.15
C GLY A 292 -19.67 11.16 -21.67
N VAL A 293 -18.50 11.72 -21.99
CA VAL A 293 -18.34 13.06 -22.59
C VAL A 293 -17.35 12.96 -23.73
N ASP A 294 -17.86 13.02 -24.96
CA ASP A 294 -17.08 13.01 -26.19
C ASP A 294 -17.89 13.67 -27.33
N SER A 295 -17.22 14.28 -28.30
CA SER A 295 -17.90 14.91 -29.43
C SER A 295 -18.57 13.88 -30.34
N ALA A 296 -18.10 12.63 -30.38
CA ALA A 296 -18.76 11.55 -31.10
C ALA A 296 -20.19 11.32 -30.62
N ILE A 297 -20.45 11.44 -29.31
CA ILE A 297 -21.79 11.33 -28.72
C ILE A 297 -22.69 12.48 -29.21
N GLN A 298 -22.15 13.68 -29.41
CA GLN A 298 -22.96 14.82 -29.87
C GLN A 298 -23.22 14.81 -31.38
N ASN A 299 -22.39 14.09 -32.14
CA ASN A 299 -22.40 14.09 -33.60
C ASN A 299 -23.14 12.90 -34.20
N ALA A 300 -23.13 11.74 -33.54
CA ALA A 300 -23.75 10.52 -34.07
C ALA A 300 -25.27 10.67 -34.24
N ASP A 301 -25.80 10.01 -35.27
CA ASP A 301 -27.23 9.97 -35.61
C ASP A 301 -27.89 8.61 -35.29
N VAL A 302 -27.10 7.54 -35.16
CA VAL A 302 -27.56 6.23 -34.69
C VAL A 302 -26.60 5.66 -33.65
N PHE A 303 -27.17 5.18 -32.55
CA PHE A 303 -26.46 4.57 -31.43
C PHE A 303 -26.86 3.11 -31.25
N LEU A 304 -25.85 2.25 -31.14
CA LEU A 304 -26.00 0.92 -30.55
C LEU A 304 -25.27 0.91 -29.21
N ILE A 305 -26.02 0.92 -28.11
CA ILE A 305 -25.48 0.85 -26.75
C ILE A 305 -25.47 -0.63 -26.34
N LEU A 306 -24.28 -1.14 -26.04
CA LEU A 306 -24.05 -2.54 -25.69
C LEU A 306 -23.44 -2.62 -24.30
N ASP A 307 -24.07 -3.35 -23.38
CA ASP A 307 -23.46 -3.70 -22.09
C ASP A 307 -22.79 -2.49 -21.43
N CYS A 308 -23.59 -1.44 -21.20
CA CYS A 308 -23.10 -0.13 -20.78
C CYS A 308 -24.04 0.49 -19.76
N ASP A 309 -23.49 0.85 -18.61
CA ASP A 309 -24.27 1.43 -17.51
C ASP A 309 -24.43 2.96 -17.65
N VAL A 310 -23.41 3.67 -18.14
CA VAL A 310 -23.45 5.13 -18.30
C VAL A 310 -22.91 5.51 -19.68
N PRO A 311 -23.77 5.57 -20.72
CA PRO A 311 -23.32 5.89 -22.08
C PRO A 311 -22.97 7.38 -22.25
N TRP A 312 -23.60 8.28 -21.48
CA TRP A 312 -23.25 9.69 -21.41
C TRP A 312 -23.71 10.36 -20.12
N ILE A 313 -23.07 11.48 -19.76
CA ILE A 313 -23.46 12.30 -18.62
C ILE A 313 -24.40 13.39 -19.10
N ASN A 314 -25.71 13.22 -18.88
CA ASN A 314 -26.77 14.12 -19.39
C ASN A 314 -26.54 15.63 -19.14
N LYS A 315 -25.86 16.02 -18.05
CA LYS A 315 -25.54 17.44 -17.78
C LYS A 315 -24.46 17.99 -18.72
N LEU A 316 -23.53 17.15 -19.16
CA LEU A 316 -22.30 17.55 -19.86
C LEU A 316 -22.32 17.21 -21.35
N CYS A 317 -22.98 16.11 -21.72
CA CYS A 317 -23.01 15.59 -23.08
C CYS A 317 -24.36 14.89 -23.33
N LYS A 318 -24.92 15.13 -24.51
CA LYS A 318 -26.18 14.51 -24.95
C LYS A 318 -26.11 14.16 -26.43
N PRO A 319 -26.76 13.06 -26.84
CA PRO A 319 -27.06 12.80 -28.24
C PRO A 319 -27.86 13.94 -28.88
N LYS A 320 -27.86 13.97 -30.22
CA LYS A 320 -28.80 14.81 -30.98
C LYS A 320 -30.24 14.43 -30.63
N LYS A 321 -31.14 15.40 -30.69
CA LYS A 321 -32.55 15.20 -30.34
C LYS A 321 -33.26 14.17 -31.22
N ASP A 322 -32.81 14.04 -32.46
CA ASP A 322 -33.33 13.13 -33.49
C ASP A 322 -32.46 11.87 -33.66
N ALA A 323 -31.46 11.66 -32.80
CA ALA A 323 -30.66 10.44 -32.86
C ALA A 323 -31.51 9.21 -32.51
N ARG A 324 -31.32 8.12 -33.27
CA ARG A 324 -31.93 6.82 -32.98
C ARG A 324 -31.05 6.05 -32.02
N ILE A 325 -31.62 5.49 -30.96
CA ILE A 325 -30.86 4.84 -29.90
C ILE A 325 -31.44 3.45 -29.62
N PHE A 326 -30.61 2.42 -29.83
CA PHE A 326 -30.90 1.02 -29.48
C PHE A 326 -30.05 0.60 -28.29
N HIS A 327 -30.66 0.00 -27.28
CA HIS A 327 -29.98 -0.40 -26.05
C HIS A 327 -30.11 -1.91 -25.80
N LEU A 328 -28.97 -2.62 -25.88
CA LEU A 328 -28.85 -4.05 -25.65
C LEU A 328 -27.99 -4.25 -24.41
N ASP A 329 -28.52 -4.97 -23.43
CA ASP A 329 -27.81 -5.27 -22.19
C ASP A 329 -28.42 -6.53 -21.56
N VAL A 330 -27.67 -7.22 -20.73
CA VAL A 330 -28.25 -8.28 -19.87
C VAL A 330 -29.14 -7.71 -18.76
N ASP A 331 -28.96 -6.43 -18.41
CA ASP A 331 -29.84 -5.65 -17.53
C ASP A 331 -30.12 -4.25 -18.15
N PRO A 332 -31.06 -4.14 -19.10
CA PRO A 332 -31.33 -2.89 -19.81
C PRO A 332 -32.14 -1.88 -18.99
N LEU A 333 -32.67 -2.29 -17.83
CA LEU A 333 -33.42 -1.42 -16.91
C LEU A 333 -32.57 -0.91 -15.75
N LYS A 334 -31.36 -1.48 -15.56
CA LYS A 334 -30.43 -1.12 -14.49
C LYS A 334 -31.11 -1.21 -13.13
N GLU A 335 -31.60 -2.40 -12.78
CA GLU A 335 -32.47 -2.63 -11.62
C GLU A 335 -31.84 -2.17 -10.28
N SER A 336 -30.50 -2.07 -10.22
CA SER A 336 -29.75 -1.56 -9.06
C SER A 336 -29.56 -0.04 -9.02
N MET A 337 -29.94 0.69 -10.07
CA MET A 337 -29.78 2.14 -10.18
C MET A 337 -31.13 2.85 -9.97
N LEU A 338 -31.24 3.60 -8.88
CA LEU A 338 -32.49 4.27 -8.50
C LEU A 338 -32.97 5.32 -9.53
N VAL A 339 -32.04 5.99 -10.20
CA VAL A 339 -32.33 6.97 -11.24
C VAL A 339 -31.52 6.61 -12.47
N PHE A 340 -32.17 5.95 -13.43
CA PHE A 340 -31.57 5.62 -14.72
C PHE A 340 -32.55 5.92 -15.86
N TYR A 341 -32.07 6.67 -16.85
CA TYR A 341 -32.84 6.99 -18.06
C TYR A 341 -31.91 7.33 -19.22
N ILE A 342 -32.27 6.82 -20.40
CA ILE A 342 -31.72 7.17 -21.70
C ILE A 342 -32.89 7.28 -22.68
N ASP A 343 -32.81 8.14 -23.71
CA ASP A 343 -33.86 8.27 -24.72
C ASP A 343 -33.82 7.14 -25.77
N ALA A 344 -33.68 5.88 -25.34
CA ALA A 344 -33.65 4.72 -26.24
C ALA A 344 -35.02 4.43 -26.84
N GLU A 345 -35.08 4.36 -28.17
CA GLU A 345 -36.24 3.97 -28.98
C GLU A 345 -36.65 2.53 -28.63
N GLN A 346 -35.66 1.66 -28.45
CA GLN A 346 -35.85 0.25 -28.13
C GLN A 346 -34.82 -0.26 -27.12
N ARG A 347 -35.25 -1.20 -26.29
CA ARG A 347 -34.43 -1.87 -25.26
C ARG A 347 -34.62 -3.37 -25.35
N TYR A 348 -33.51 -4.11 -25.30
CA TYR A 348 -33.52 -5.57 -25.38
C TYR A 348 -32.68 -6.15 -24.24
N ARG A 349 -33.28 -7.10 -23.50
CA ARG A 349 -32.55 -7.92 -22.53
C ARG A 349 -31.92 -9.10 -23.27
N VAL A 350 -30.68 -8.95 -23.70
CA VAL A 350 -29.98 -9.90 -24.58
C VAL A 350 -28.51 -10.02 -24.23
N ASP A 351 -27.88 -11.09 -24.70
CA ASP A 351 -26.44 -11.26 -24.67
C ASP A 351 -25.77 -10.54 -25.85
N ALA A 352 -24.67 -9.83 -25.57
CA ALA A 352 -23.95 -9.05 -26.57
C ALA A 352 -23.32 -9.92 -27.65
N GLU A 353 -22.70 -11.06 -27.30
CA GLU A 353 -22.08 -11.93 -28.30
C GLU A 353 -23.12 -12.43 -29.33
N THR A 354 -24.21 -12.98 -28.83
CA THR A 354 -25.30 -13.54 -29.63
C THR A 354 -25.92 -12.47 -30.53
N SER A 355 -26.26 -11.32 -29.97
CA SER A 355 -26.89 -10.22 -30.72
C SER A 355 -25.97 -9.63 -31.79
N LEU A 356 -24.68 -9.44 -31.50
CA LEU A 356 -23.69 -8.96 -32.47
C LEU A 356 -23.55 -9.92 -33.65
N ARG A 357 -23.54 -11.24 -33.41
CA ARG A 357 -23.52 -12.26 -34.47
C ARG A 357 -24.78 -12.17 -35.33
N GLN A 358 -25.97 -12.12 -34.72
CA GLN A 358 -27.24 -12.01 -35.45
C GLN A 358 -27.29 -10.77 -36.36
N ILE A 359 -26.89 -9.60 -35.84
CA ILE A 359 -26.85 -8.34 -36.59
C ILE A 359 -25.86 -8.45 -37.75
N THR A 360 -24.65 -8.94 -37.49
CA THR A 360 -23.59 -9.07 -38.51
C THR A 360 -23.97 -10.06 -39.62
N ASP A 361 -24.59 -11.18 -39.28
CA ASP A 361 -25.04 -12.18 -40.25
C ASP A 361 -26.18 -11.65 -41.13
N TYR A 362 -27.11 -10.89 -40.55
CA TYR A 362 -28.17 -10.23 -41.32
C TYR A 362 -27.58 -9.20 -42.29
N LEU A 363 -26.62 -8.38 -41.85
CA LEU A 363 -25.93 -7.40 -42.69
C LEU A 363 -25.27 -8.05 -43.91
N ARG A 364 -24.53 -9.14 -43.68
CA ARG A 364 -23.80 -9.85 -44.74
C ARG A 364 -24.72 -10.59 -45.71
N SER A 365 -25.84 -11.12 -45.23
CA SER A 365 -26.77 -11.89 -46.06
C SER A 365 -27.76 -11.01 -46.82
N SER A 366 -28.25 -9.95 -46.19
CA SER A 366 -29.42 -9.19 -46.68
C SER A 366 -29.06 -7.77 -47.15
N LEU A 367 -27.92 -7.21 -46.74
CA LEU A 367 -27.53 -5.83 -47.04
C LEU A 367 -26.11 -5.70 -47.66
N SER A 368 -25.54 -6.81 -48.15
CA SER A 368 -24.17 -6.85 -48.71
C SER A 368 -23.96 -5.91 -49.91
N GLU A 369 -24.95 -5.82 -50.82
CA GLU A 369 -24.86 -4.92 -51.98
C GLU A 369 -24.74 -3.44 -51.56
N LYS A 370 -25.43 -3.06 -50.48
CA LYS A 370 -25.40 -1.69 -49.96
C LYS A 370 -24.06 -1.35 -49.31
N LEU A 371 -23.50 -2.32 -48.58
CA LEU A 371 -22.20 -2.21 -47.92
C LEU A 371 -21.04 -2.12 -48.92
N ALA A 372 -21.20 -2.63 -50.15
CA ALA A 372 -20.19 -2.63 -51.20
C ALA A 372 -20.16 -1.35 -52.05
N THR A 373 -20.79 -0.25 -51.59
CA THR A 373 -20.84 1.01 -52.34
C THR A 373 -19.63 1.90 -52.05
N ALA A 374 -19.27 2.77 -53.00
CA ALA A 374 -18.17 3.74 -52.87
C ALA A 374 -18.36 4.75 -51.72
N GLU A 375 -19.57 4.85 -51.15
CA GLU A 375 -19.80 5.59 -49.92
C GLU A 375 -19.08 4.96 -48.72
N PHE A 376 -19.21 3.65 -48.54
CA PHE A 376 -18.58 2.93 -47.42
C PHE A 376 -17.05 2.91 -47.54
N ASP A 377 -16.50 2.87 -48.75
CA ASP A 377 -15.05 3.03 -48.96
C ASP A 377 -14.55 4.43 -48.55
N ARG A 378 -15.33 5.49 -48.82
CA ARG A 378 -15.00 6.85 -48.36
C ARG A 378 -15.08 6.97 -46.84
N ARG A 379 -16.05 6.32 -46.20
CA ARG A 379 -16.19 6.27 -44.74
C ARG A 379 -15.00 5.56 -44.09
N GLU A 380 -14.55 4.43 -44.66
CA GLU A 380 -13.35 3.71 -44.22
C GLU A 380 -12.10 4.60 -44.28
N GLN A 381 -11.88 5.30 -45.39
CA GLN A 381 -10.74 6.22 -45.54
C GLN A 381 -10.77 7.36 -44.52
N ALA A 382 -11.94 7.95 -44.27
CA ALA A 382 -12.12 9.00 -43.28
C ALA A 382 -11.84 8.49 -41.86
N LEU A 383 -12.32 7.29 -41.53
CA LEU A 383 -12.07 6.63 -40.24
C LEU A 383 -10.58 6.33 -40.05
N GLN A 384 -9.92 5.78 -41.06
CA GLN A 384 -8.48 5.50 -41.03
C GLN A 384 -7.66 6.77 -40.82
N LYS A 385 -8.03 7.87 -41.49
CA LYS A 385 -7.39 9.18 -41.29
C LYS A 385 -7.55 9.66 -39.84
N SER A 386 -8.78 9.64 -39.31
CA SER A 386 -9.06 10.06 -37.93
C SER A 386 -8.30 9.21 -36.91
N TYR A 387 -8.18 7.90 -37.14
CA TYR A 387 -7.39 7.01 -36.32
C TYR A 387 -5.90 7.37 -36.33
N THR A 388 -5.31 7.58 -37.51
CA THR A 388 -3.90 7.98 -37.62
C THR A 388 -3.63 9.28 -36.87
N GLU A 389 -4.47 10.30 -37.05
CA GLU A 389 -4.37 11.57 -36.33
C GLU A 389 -4.47 11.39 -34.81
N ARG A 390 -5.34 10.48 -34.34
CA ARG A 390 -5.43 10.12 -32.92
C ARG A 390 -4.13 9.51 -32.41
N ILE A 391 -3.60 8.50 -33.10
CA ILE A 391 -2.38 7.81 -32.68
C ILE A 391 -1.21 8.78 -32.62
N GLU A 392 -1.06 9.64 -33.62
CA GLU A 392 -0.04 10.70 -33.63
C GLU A 392 -0.19 11.66 -32.44
N ALA A 393 -1.43 12.07 -32.12
CA ALA A 393 -1.71 12.93 -30.96
C ALA A 393 -1.40 12.25 -29.63
N LEU A 394 -1.65 10.94 -29.51
CA LEU A 394 -1.34 10.17 -28.31
C LEU A 394 0.17 9.95 -28.16
N ASP A 395 0.87 9.63 -29.24
CA ASP A 395 2.34 9.48 -29.25
C ASP A 395 3.04 10.81 -28.96
N ALA A 396 2.48 11.94 -29.40
CA ALA A 396 3.01 13.26 -29.07
C ALA A 396 2.98 13.58 -27.56
N LYS A 397 1.98 13.05 -26.83
CA LYS A 397 1.86 13.20 -25.36
C LYS A 397 2.78 12.26 -24.57
N ALA A 398 3.24 11.17 -25.19
CA ALA A 398 4.04 10.11 -24.56
C ALA A 398 5.50 10.54 -24.34
N LYS A 399 5.72 11.68 -23.69
CA LYS A 399 7.03 12.29 -23.45
C LYS A 399 7.15 12.73 -21.98
N PRO A 400 8.35 12.68 -21.40
CA PRO A 400 8.60 13.30 -20.10
C PRO A 400 8.44 14.82 -20.21
N LEU A 401 8.36 15.50 -19.07
CA LEU A 401 8.47 16.96 -19.03
C LEU A 401 9.89 17.40 -19.45
N ASP A 402 10.05 18.63 -19.93
CA ASP A 402 11.37 19.19 -20.30
C ASP A 402 12.39 19.13 -19.15
N SER A 403 11.90 19.15 -17.91
CA SER A 403 12.67 18.96 -16.68
C SER A 403 13.20 17.53 -16.45
N GLY A 404 12.89 16.56 -17.31
CA GLY A 404 13.19 15.13 -17.13
C GLY A 404 12.21 14.38 -16.22
N LYS A 405 11.24 15.06 -15.61
CA LYS A 405 10.22 14.45 -14.75
C LYS A 405 9.22 13.59 -15.53
N LEU A 406 8.76 12.53 -14.87
CA LEU A 406 7.82 11.56 -15.43
C LEU A 406 6.42 12.16 -15.64
N THR A 407 5.81 11.81 -16.76
CA THR A 407 4.36 11.99 -16.99
C THR A 407 3.69 10.61 -16.95
N THR A 408 2.41 10.54 -16.59
CA THR A 408 1.67 9.27 -16.67
C THR A 408 1.68 8.72 -18.09
N ASP A 409 1.60 9.61 -19.09
CA ASP A 409 1.59 9.19 -20.48
C ASP A 409 2.89 8.48 -20.87
N TYR A 410 4.04 9.06 -20.51
CA TYR A 410 5.36 8.48 -20.75
C TYR A 410 5.58 7.15 -20.02
N VAL A 411 5.14 7.06 -18.76
CA VAL A 411 5.26 5.83 -17.96
C VAL A 411 4.48 4.70 -18.63
N CYS A 412 3.21 4.94 -18.98
CA CYS A 412 2.35 3.93 -19.58
C CYS A 412 2.81 3.53 -20.99
N SER A 413 3.25 4.48 -21.82
CA SER A 413 3.78 4.17 -23.15
C SER A 413 5.07 3.34 -23.07
N THR A 414 5.92 3.62 -22.09
CA THR A 414 7.16 2.87 -21.86
C THR A 414 6.86 1.46 -21.37
N LEU A 415 5.91 1.29 -20.45
CA LEU A 415 5.45 -0.04 -20.01
C LEU A 415 4.91 -0.85 -21.19
N ARG A 416 4.03 -0.27 -22.02
CA ARG A 416 3.51 -0.90 -23.24
C ARG A 416 4.62 -1.33 -24.20
N ALA A 417 5.65 -0.50 -24.36
CA ALA A 417 6.75 -0.76 -25.30
C ALA A 417 7.77 -1.78 -24.77
N LYS A 418 7.98 -1.86 -23.46
CA LYS A 418 9.01 -2.70 -22.83
C LYS A 418 8.49 -4.04 -22.34
N LEU A 419 7.22 -4.13 -21.97
CA LEU A 419 6.63 -5.37 -21.49
C LEU A 419 6.04 -6.18 -22.67
N PRO A 420 5.95 -7.52 -22.54
CA PRO A 420 5.36 -8.37 -23.57
C PRO A 420 3.92 -7.96 -23.92
N VAL A 421 3.56 -8.11 -25.20
CA VAL A 421 2.23 -7.73 -25.72
C VAL A 421 1.07 -8.43 -25.03
N ASP A 422 1.31 -9.59 -24.41
CA ASP A 422 0.32 -10.39 -23.69
C ASP A 422 0.21 -10.04 -22.19
N THR A 423 0.85 -8.94 -21.75
CA THR A 423 0.75 -8.41 -20.38
C THR A 423 -0.68 -7.98 -20.07
N ILE A 424 -1.19 -8.42 -18.91
CA ILE A 424 -2.52 -8.05 -18.39
C ILE A 424 -2.39 -6.87 -17.43
N TRP A 425 -3.25 -5.87 -17.59
CA TRP A 425 -3.27 -4.61 -16.86
C TRP A 425 -4.46 -4.61 -15.88
N ALA A 426 -4.16 -4.66 -14.59
CA ALA A 426 -5.12 -4.47 -13.52
C ALA A 426 -5.09 -3.00 -13.08
N VAL A 427 -6.10 -2.22 -13.44
CA VAL A 427 -6.02 -0.75 -13.34
C VAL A 427 -6.96 -0.22 -12.27
N GLU A 428 -6.47 0.72 -11.46
CA GLU A 428 -7.25 1.50 -10.48
C GLU A 428 -6.59 2.88 -10.26
N ALA A 429 -6.39 3.60 -11.37
CA ALA A 429 -5.73 4.90 -11.41
C ALA A 429 -6.75 6.04 -11.58
N ILE A 430 -7.67 6.21 -10.62
CA ILE A 430 -8.87 7.08 -10.71
C ILE A 430 -8.62 8.43 -11.41
N THR A 431 -7.64 9.20 -10.95
CA THR A 431 -7.33 10.53 -11.51
C THR A 431 -6.76 10.44 -12.94
N ASN A 432 -6.03 9.38 -13.26
CA ASN A 432 -5.28 9.26 -14.51
C ASN A 432 -5.87 8.22 -15.49
N MET A 433 -7.06 7.68 -15.22
CA MET A 433 -7.64 6.54 -15.95
C MET A 433 -7.60 6.72 -17.48
N ILE A 434 -7.99 7.89 -17.98
CA ILE A 434 -8.02 8.18 -19.42
C ILE A 434 -6.60 8.16 -20.01
N SER A 435 -5.62 8.77 -19.34
CA SER A 435 -4.21 8.76 -19.78
C SER A 435 -3.64 7.34 -19.78
N VAL A 436 -3.94 6.55 -18.74
CA VAL A 436 -3.53 5.13 -18.69
C VAL A 436 -4.16 4.35 -19.85
N ALA A 437 -5.47 4.47 -20.08
CA ALA A 437 -6.15 3.77 -21.17
C ALA A 437 -5.61 4.17 -22.56
N ASP A 438 -5.47 5.48 -22.82
CA ASP A 438 -4.99 6.03 -24.09
C ASP A 438 -3.52 5.64 -24.39
N GLN A 439 -2.71 5.36 -23.37
CA GLN A 439 -1.30 4.99 -23.55
C GLN A 439 -0.99 3.51 -23.38
N ILE A 440 -1.80 2.75 -22.65
CA ILE A 440 -1.68 1.29 -22.62
C ILE A 440 -2.19 0.69 -23.93
N ARG A 441 -3.25 1.24 -24.52
CA ARG A 441 -3.79 0.82 -25.83
C ARG A 441 -3.95 -0.71 -25.93
N ALA A 442 -4.71 -1.29 -25.00
CA ALA A 442 -4.94 -2.73 -24.98
C ALA A 442 -5.61 -3.22 -26.27
N THR A 443 -5.19 -4.38 -26.77
CA THR A 443 -5.67 -4.97 -28.04
C THR A 443 -6.17 -6.40 -27.89
N ILE A 444 -5.90 -7.07 -26.77
CA ILE A 444 -6.28 -8.48 -26.55
C ILE A 444 -7.46 -8.56 -25.56
N PRO A 445 -8.50 -9.37 -25.81
CA PRO A 445 -9.56 -9.61 -24.83
C PRO A 445 -8.99 -10.10 -23.49
N GLY A 446 -9.48 -9.53 -22.38
CA GLY A 446 -8.99 -9.81 -21.03
C GLY A 446 -7.63 -9.21 -20.68
N GLN A 447 -7.09 -8.34 -21.54
CA GLN A 447 -5.83 -7.65 -21.29
C GLN A 447 -5.97 -6.44 -20.36
N TRP A 448 -7.12 -5.79 -20.33
CA TRP A 448 -7.43 -4.70 -19.41
C TRP A 448 -8.56 -5.13 -18.48
N ILE A 449 -8.36 -4.99 -17.17
CA ILE A 449 -9.37 -5.34 -16.16
C ILE A 449 -9.40 -4.26 -15.07
N HIS A 450 -10.60 -3.77 -14.78
CA HIS A 450 -10.96 -2.84 -13.71
C HIS A 450 -12.06 -3.47 -12.83
N CYS A 451 -12.24 -2.97 -11.61
CA CYS A 451 -13.21 -3.52 -10.64
C CYS A 451 -14.68 -3.38 -11.07
N GLY A 452 -14.96 -2.53 -12.07
CA GLY A 452 -16.31 -2.23 -12.55
C GLY A 452 -17.25 -1.54 -11.54
N GLY A 453 -16.77 -1.22 -10.32
CA GLY A 453 -17.51 -0.51 -9.27
C GLY A 453 -16.76 0.74 -8.79
N GLY A 454 -17.31 1.41 -7.77
CA GLY A 454 -16.73 2.64 -7.20
C GLY A 454 -15.89 2.45 -5.94
N GLY A 455 -15.73 1.22 -5.46
CA GLY A 455 -14.99 0.92 -4.24
C GLY A 455 -13.47 0.95 -4.46
N LEU A 456 -12.75 1.80 -3.74
CA LEU A 456 -11.29 1.89 -3.86
C LEU A 456 -10.58 0.75 -3.10
N GLY A 457 -9.42 0.33 -3.62
CA GLY A 457 -8.54 -0.68 -3.02
C GLY A 457 -8.66 -2.07 -3.65
N TRP A 458 -9.50 -2.25 -4.67
CA TRP A 458 -9.72 -3.56 -5.29
C TRP A 458 -8.46 -4.11 -5.96
N SER A 459 -7.68 -3.26 -6.64
CA SER A 459 -6.65 -3.71 -7.58
C SER A 459 -5.52 -4.50 -6.92
N GLY A 460 -5.27 -4.32 -5.61
CA GLY A 460 -4.26 -5.08 -4.89
C GLY A 460 -4.58 -6.58 -4.87
N GLY A 461 -5.72 -6.96 -4.28
CA GLY A 461 -6.20 -8.34 -4.31
C GLY A 461 -6.57 -8.80 -5.73
N GLY A 462 -7.23 -7.93 -6.50
CA GLY A 462 -7.62 -8.20 -7.89
C GLY A 462 -6.46 -8.65 -8.77
N ALA A 463 -5.32 -7.96 -8.72
CA ALA A 463 -4.13 -8.33 -9.49
C ALA A 463 -3.59 -9.72 -9.13
N LEU A 464 -3.60 -10.11 -7.85
CA LEU A 464 -3.19 -11.45 -7.44
C LEU A 464 -4.17 -12.52 -7.96
N GLY A 465 -5.47 -12.24 -7.92
CA GLY A 465 -6.51 -13.10 -8.47
C GLY A 465 -6.38 -13.30 -9.99
N ILE A 466 -6.18 -12.21 -10.72
CA ILE A 466 -5.92 -12.20 -12.16
C ILE A 466 -4.67 -13.03 -12.47
N LYS A 467 -3.60 -12.89 -11.68
CA LYS A 467 -2.36 -13.66 -11.87
C LYS A 467 -2.57 -15.15 -11.67
N LEU A 468 -3.34 -15.57 -10.66
CA LEU A 468 -3.69 -16.97 -10.44
C LEU A 468 -4.48 -17.54 -11.62
N ALA A 469 -5.47 -16.81 -12.15
CA ALA A 469 -6.24 -17.23 -13.32
C ALA A 469 -5.37 -17.29 -14.58
N ALA A 470 -4.49 -16.31 -14.79
CA ALA A 470 -3.58 -16.28 -15.93
C ALA A 470 -2.61 -17.47 -15.92
N ASP A 471 -2.00 -17.76 -14.77
CA ASP A 471 -1.08 -18.88 -14.59
C ASP A 471 -1.80 -20.24 -14.78
N ALA A 472 -3.03 -20.37 -14.28
CA ALA A 472 -3.83 -21.58 -14.50
C ALA A 472 -4.13 -21.81 -15.98
N ALA A 473 -4.46 -20.76 -16.73
CA ALA A 473 -4.67 -20.85 -18.18
C ALA A 473 -3.36 -21.12 -18.96
N ASP A 474 -2.26 -20.48 -18.57
CA ASP A 474 -0.96 -20.67 -19.23
C ASP A 474 -0.39 -22.07 -18.97
N ALA A 475 -0.67 -22.67 -17.81
CA ALA A 475 -0.29 -24.06 -17.51
C ALA A 475 -0.94 -25.10 -18.45
N LEU A 476 -2.08 -24.78 -19.08
CA LEU A 476 -2.70 -25.64 -20.10
C LEU A 476 -1.96 -25.61 -21.44
N THR A 477 -1.03 -24.65 -21.63
CA THR A 477 -0.19 -24.52 -22.82
C THR A 477 1.29 -24.49 -22.42
N PRO A 478 1.92 -25.66 -22.16
CA PRO A 478 3.24 -25.73 -21.50
C PRO A 478 4.39 -24.98 -22.21
N SER A 479 4.28 -24.72 -23.51
CA SER A 479 5.26 -23.95 -24.28
C SER A 479 5.07 -22.42 -24.18
N LYS A 480 3.98 -21.96 -23.57
CA LYS A 480 3.65 -20.55 -23.45
C LYS A 480 4.35 -19.96 -22.22
N ARG A 481 4.98 -18.80 -22.41
CA ARG A 481 5.52 -18.01 -21.30
C ARG A 481 4.37 -17.60 -20.37
N LYS A 482 4.62 -17.61 -19.06
CA LYS A 482 3.67 -17.02 -18.10
C LYS A 482 3.46 -15.54 -18.40
N ARG A 483 2.21 -15.12 -18.55
CA ARG A 483 1.85 -13.72 -18.73
C ARG A 483 2.23 -12.89 -17.50
N TYR A 484 2.63 -11.65 -17.74
CA TYR A 484 2.79 -10.68 -16.66
C TYR A 484 1.43 -10.08 -16.29
N VAL A 485 1.27 -9.76 -15.01
CA VAL A 485 0.16 -8.96 -14.51
C VAL A 485 0.75 -7.71 -13.88
N VAL A 486 0.31 -6.55 -14.38
CA VAL A 486 0.75 -5.23 -13.93
C VAL A 486 -0.42 -4.50 -13.31
N GLN A 487 -0.32 -4.22 -12.01
CA GLN A 487 -1.21 -3.34 -11.29
C GLN A 487 -0.80 -1.89 -11.55
N ILE A 488 -1.67 -1.06 -12.14
CA ILE A 488 -1.45 0.39 -12.26
C ILE A 488 -2.45 1.10 -11.36
N VAL A 489 -1.96 1.71 -10.29
CA VAL A 489 -2.79 2.19 -9.17
C VAL A 489 -2.41 3.60 -8.76
N GLY A 490 -3.39 4.41 -8.34
CA GLY A 490 -3.11 5.69 -7.68
C GLY A 490 -2.60 5.51 -6.25
N ASP A 491 -1.84 6.47 -5.74
CA ASP A 491 -1.37 6.54 -4.34
C ASP A 491 -2.48 6.32 -3.30
N GLY A 492 -3.63 6.97 -3.44
CA GLY A 492 -4.76 6.77 -2.55
C GLY A 492 -5.33 5.36 -2.61
N SER A 493 -5.62 4.87 -3.82
CA SER A 493 -6.15 3.50 -4.03
C SER A 493 -5.19 2.42 -3.55
N TYR A 494 -3.87 2.65 -3.67
CA TYR A 494 -2.85 1.77 -3.12
C TYR A 494 -3.04 1.61 -1.61
N MET A 495 -3.21 2.69 -0.85
CA MET A 495 -3.44 2.61 0.59
C MET A 495 -4.74 1.86 0.94
N PHE A 496 -5.82 2.12 0.20
CA PHE A 496 -7.08 1.39 0.40
C PHE A 496 -6.95 -0.10 0.13
N SER A 497 -5.99 -0.55 -0.68
CA SER A 497 -5.85 -1.97 -1.06
C SER A 497 -5.33 -2.91 0.04
N VAL A 498 -5.10 -2.40 1.25
CA VAL A 498 -4.47 -3.12 2.37
C VAL A 498 -3.12 -3.75 1.93
N PRO A 499 -2.13 -2.93 1.51
CA PRO A 499 -0.87 -3.42 0.95
C PRO A 499 -0.13 -4.44 1.82
N SER A 500 -0.22 -4.31 3.15
CA SER A 500 0.37 -5.26 4.09
C SER A 500 -0.12 -6.69 3.86
N SER A 501 -1.45 -6.86 3.70
CA SER A 501 -2.07 -8.15 3.40
C SER A 501 -1.74 -8.61 1.98
N VAL A 502 -1.86 -7.72 0.98
CA VAL A 502 -1.61 -8.03 -0.44
C VAL A 502 -0.18 -8.58 -0.65
N TYR A 503 0.83 -7.88 -0.16
CA TYR A 503 2.22 -8.26 -0.41
C TYR A 503 2.69 -9.42 0.46
N TRP A 504 2.10 -9.61 1.64
CA TRP A 504 2.30 -10.84 2.41
C TRP A 504 1.76 -12.06 1.68
N ILE A 505 0.54 -12.00 1.14
CA ILE A 505 -0.07 -13.08 0.34
C ILE A 505 0.79 -13.37 -0.88
N SER A 506 1.15 -12.32 -1.63
CA SER A 506 1.98 -12.44 -2.84
C SER A 506 3.29 -13.17 -2.58
N ALA A 507 4.01 -12.79 -1.52
CA ALA A 507 5.26 -13.43 -1.14
C ALA A 507 5.07 -14.87 -0.63
N ARG A 508 4.09 -15.08 0.27
CA ARG A 508 3.80 -16.41 0.86
C ARG A 508 3.44 -17.45 -0.18
N TYR A 509 2.65 -17.07 -1.18
CA TYR A 509 2.07 -17.98 -2.16
C TYR A 509 2.76 -17.95 -3.53
N GLY A 510 3.80 -17.13 -3.69
CA GLY A 510 4.56 -17.00 -4.95
C GLY A 510 3.69 -16.50 -6.10
N ILE A 511 2.96 -15.40 -5.89
CA ILE A 511 2.05 -14.80 -6.89
C ILE A 511 2.66 -13.48 -7.37
N PRO A 512 3.55 -13.51 -8.39
CA PRO A 512 4.30 -12.32 -8.81
C PRO A 512 3.44 -11.35 -9.63
N VAL A 513 3.38 -10.10 -9.17
CA VAL A 513 2.77 -8.96 -9.86
C VAL A 513 3.71 -7.75 -9.84
N LEU A 514 3.71 -6.96 -10.91
CA LEU A 514 4.39 -5.65 -10.94
C LEU A 514 3.38 -4.59 -10.56
N THR A 515 3.69 -3.73 -9.60
CA THR A 515 2.79 -2.64 -9.20
C THR A 515 3.40 -1.29 -9.52
N ILE A 516 2.68 -0.47 -10.28
CA ILE A 516 3.08 0.90 -10.62
C ILE A 516 2.17 1.85 -9.85
N VAL A 517 2.74 2.51 -8.85
CA VAL A 517 2.03 3.51 -8.04
C VAL A 517 2.23 4.88 -8.67
N LEU A 518 1.16 5.42 -9.27
CA LEU A 518 1.12 6.77 -9.82
C LEU A 518 0.86 7.76 -8.68
N ASN A 519 1.93 8.23 -8.05
CA ASN A 519 1.86 9.14 -6.92
C ASN A 519 1.69 10.60 -7.38
N ASN A 520 0.55 11.21 -7.05
CA ASN A 520 0.27 12.62 -7.30
C ASN A 520 0.00 13.39 -5.99
N LEU A 521 0.44 12.84 -4.86
CA LEU A 521 0.42 13.43 -3.52
C LEU A 521 -0.98 13.74 -2.97
N GLY A 522 -2.01 12.98 -3.36
CA GLY A 522 -3.33 13.19 -2.79
C GLY A 522 -4.54 12.87 -3.67
N TRP A 523 -5.72 13.05 -3.07
CA TRP A 523 -7.00 12.79 -3.71
C TRP A 523 -7.43 13.93 -4.64
N ASN A 524 -6.91 13.91 -5.86
CA ASN A 524 -7.28 14.88 -6.90
C ASN A 524 -8.68 14.64 -7.52
N ALA A 525 -9.25 13.44 -7.40
CA ALA A 525 -10.59 13.14 -7.90
C ALA A 525 -11.72 13.91 -7.17
N PRO A 526 -11.74 13.97 -5.82
CA PRO A 526 -12.61 14.89 -5.07
C PRO A 526 -12.46 16.36 -5.48
N LYS A 527 -11.23 16.85 -5.68
CA LYS A 527 -10.99 18.22 -6.16
C LYS A 527 -11.65 18.49 -7.52
N ARG A 528 -11.47 17.57 -8.48
CA ARG A 528 -12.12 17.66 -9.79
C ARG A 528 -13.64 17.67 -9.66
N SER A 529 -14.19 16.81 -8.81
CA SER A 529 -15.64 16.76 -8.56
C SER A 529 -16.16 18.05 -7.92
N MET A 530 -15.44 18.60 -6.94
CA MET A 530 -15.76 19.89 -6.33
C MET A 530 -15.79 21.01 -7.38
N LEU A 531 -14.82 21.07 -8.28
CA LEU A 531 -14.77 22.07 -9.35
C LEU A 531 -15.92 21.94 -10.36
N LEU A 532 -16.48 20.74 -10.58
CA LEU A 532 -17.66 20.55 -11.43
C LEU A 532 -18.94 21.16 -10.85
N VAL A 533 -18.98 21.36 -9.53
CA VAL A 533 -20.15 21.87 -8.80
C VAL A 533 -19.94 23.32 -8.35
N HIS A 534 -18.75 23.64 -7.87
CA HIS A 534 -18.38 24.94 -7.31
C HIS A 534 -17.12 25.51 -7.99
N PRO A 535 -17.15 25.80 -9.30
CA PRO A 535 -15.98 26.31 -10.03
C PRO A 535 -15.46 27.64 -9.49
N ASP A 536 -16.34 28.47 -8.92
CA ASP A 536 -16.01 29.80 -8.38
C ASP A 536 -16.13 29.90 -6.84
N GLY A 537 -16.37 28.75 -6.17
CA GLY A 537 -16.51 28.69 -4.71
C GLY A 537 -15.18 28.89 -3.97
N PRO A 538 -15.17 29.09 -2.65
CA PRO A 538 -13.93 29.26 -1.88
C PRO A 538 -12.94 28.10 -2.10
N ALA A 539 -13.45 26.88 -2.19
CA ALA A 539 -12.67 25.67 -2.41
C ALA A 539 -11.94 25.63 -3.78
N SER A 540 -12.39 26.37 -4.80
CA SER A 540 -11.74 26.35 -6.11
C SER A 540 -10.38 27.04 -6.13
N ARG A 541 -10.13 27.90 -5.14
CA ARG A 541 -8.85 28.61 -4.94
C ARG A 541 -7.98 27.99 -3.84
N ALA A 542 -8.48 26.96 -3.16
CA ALA A 542 -7.81 26.33 -2.04
C ALA A 542 -6.67 25.40 -2.47
N THR A 543 -5.64 25.29 -1.65
CA THR A 543 -4.56 24.30 -1.82
C THR A 543 -5.08 22.89 -1.50
N ASN A 544 -4.30 21.86 -1.85
CA ASN A 544 -4.71 20.49 -1.51
C ASN A 544 -4.68 20.25 0.02
N GLU A 545 -3.82 20.98 0.73
CA GLU A 545 -3.72 20.98 2.19
C GLU A 545 -4.96 21.60 2.83
N GLU A 546 -5.38 22.80 2.37
CA GLU A 546 -6.61 23.46 2.84
C GLU A 546 -7.87 22.61 2.57
N LEU A 547 -7.86 21.85 1.47
CA LEU A 547 -8.92 20.92 1.11
C LEU A 547 -8.88 19.59 1.89
N ASN A 548 -7.84 19.32 2.70
CA ASN A 548 -7.61 18.04 3.39
C ASN A 548 -7.58 16.83 2.44
N ILE A 549 -6.99 17.02 1.26
CA ILE A 549 -6.81 15.96 0.26
C ILE A 549 -5.34 15.70 -0.08
N SER A 550 -4.42 16.45 0.53
CA SER A 550 -2.98 16.26 0.38
C SER A 550 -2.50 15.06 1.19
N PHE A 551 -1.58 14.30 0.62
CA PHE A 551 -0.83 13.24 1.31
C PHE A 551 0.61 13.64 1.57
N ALA A 552 0.96 14.92 1.49
CA ALA A 552 2.30 15.35 1.84
C ALA A 552 2.49 15.34 3.38
N PRO A 553 3.61 14.79 3.90
CA PRO A 553 4.64 14.03 3.18
C PRO A 553 4.17 12.63 2.76
N SER A 554 4.53 12.22 1.53
CA SER A 554 4.06 10.95 0.95
C SER A 554 4.55 9.73 1.75
N PRO A 555 3.69 8.72 1.98
CA PRO A 555 4.11 7.42 2.48
C PRO A 555 5.16 6.75 1.58
N ASP A 556 6.01 5.90 2.18
CA ASP A 556 6.93 5.03 1.46
C ASP A 556 6.21 3.76 0.96
N TYR A 557 5.50 3.89 -0.16
CA TYR A 557 4.75 2.78 -0.75
C TYR A 557 5.63 1.57 -1.11
N ALA A 558 6.84 1.81 -1.62
CA ALA A 558 7.79 0.73 -1.92
C ALA A 558 8.27 0.03 -0.63
N GLY A 559 8.55 0.79 0.41
CA GLY A 559 8.92 0.30 1.73
C GLY A 559 7.83 -0.56 2.38
N ILE A 560 6.55 -0.18 2.26
CA ILE A 560 5.42 -0.96 2.78
C ILE A 560 5.39 -2.36 2.17
N ALA A 561 5.55 -2.48 0.86
CA ALA A 561 5.56 -3.79 0.20
C ALA A 561 6.79 -4.64 0.57
N LYS A 562 7.95 -4.00 0.68
CA LYS A 562 9.17 -4.66 1.15
C LYS A 562 9.01 -5.17 2.58
N ALA A 563 8.45 -4.37 3.48
CA ALA A 563 8.20 -4.76 4.87
C ALA A 563 7.18 -5.92 4.96
N ALA A 564 6.06 -5.79 4.26
CA ALA A 564 4.98 -6.80 4.23
C ALA A 564 5.43 -8.17 3.72
N SER A 565 6.43 -8.20 2.83
CA SER A 565 7.02 -9.42 2.27
C SER A 565 8.26 -9.91 3.01
N ASN A 566 8.58 -9.34 4.18
CA ASN A 566 9.80 -9.64 4.94
C ASN A 566 11.08 -9.48 4.10
N GLY A 567 11.14 -8.41 3.31
CA GLY A 567 12.30 -8.05 2.50
C GLY A 567 12.42 -8.76 1.15
N VAL A 568 11.50 -9.67 0.81
CA VAL A 568 11.56 -10.48 -0.43
C VAL A 568 11.26 -9.65 -1.68
N ILE A 569 10.26 -8.75 -1.60
CA ILE A 569 9.79 -7.99 -2.76
C ILE A 569 10.71 -6.81 -3.08
N PHE A 570 11.02 -6.64 -4.37
CA PHE A 570 11.79 -5.50 -4.88
C PHE A 570 10.93 -4.23 -4.87
N GLY A 571 11.27 -3.26 -4.04
CA GLY A 571 10.61 -1.95 -4.01
C GLY A 571 11.53 -0.84 -4.52
N ALA A 572 11.03 0.01 -5.42
CA ALA A 572 11.75 1.18 -5.90
C ALA A 572 10.87 2.44 -5.91
N ARG A 573 11.51 3.59 -5.69
CA ARG A 573 10.91 4.92 -5.84
C ARG A 573 11.73 5.69 -6.87
N VAL A 574 11.06 6.32 -7.83
CA VAL A 574 11.69 6.93 -9.01
C VAL A 574 11.15 8.33 -9.28
N ALA A 575 12.00 9.32 -9.54
CA ALA A 575 11.64 10.71 -9.77
C ALA A 575 11.69 11.13 -11.24
N ASP A 576 12.56 10.48 -12.01
CA ASP A 576 12.86 10.83 -13.39
C ASP A 576 12.91 9.60 -14.29
N VAL A 577 13.20 9.87 -15.57
CA VAL A 577 13.25 8.87 -16.64
C VAL A 577 14.34 7.82 -16.41
N GLU A 578 15.54 8.21 -15.97
CA GLU A 578 16.67 7.30 -15.82
C GLU A 578 16.41 6.32 -14.66
N GLU A 579 15.97 6.86 -13.52
CA GLU A 579 15.58 6.06 -12.36
C GLU A 579 14.43 5.11 -12.72
N PHE A 580 13.43 5.56 -13.48
CA PHE A 580 12.32 4.72 -13.90
C PHE A 580 12.75 3.57 -14.81
N GLN A 581 13.62 3.83 -15.80
CA GLN A 581 14.10 2.78 -16.69
C GLN A 581 14.93 1.73 -15.95
N SER A 582 15.80 2.18 -15.04
CA SER A 582 16.60 1.31 -14.18
C SER A 582 15.71 0.45 -13.27
N ALA A 583 14.75 1.07 -12.57
CA ALA A 583 13.82 0.37 -11.69
C ALA A 583 12.93 -0.61 -12.45
N LEU A 584 12.47 -0.27 -13.65
CA LEU A 584 11.68 -1.17 -14.49
C LEU A 584 12.50 -2.41 -14.90
N GLY A 585 13.78 -2.24 -15.22
CA GLY A 585 14.70 -3.35 -15.47
C GLY A 585 14.78 -4.30 -14.28
N GLY A 586 15.06 -3.77 -13.08
CA GLY A 586 15.12 -4.56 -11.84
C GLY A 586 13.79 -5.22 -11.46
N ALA A 587 12.67 -4.57 -11.76
CA ALA A 587 11.33 -5.11 -11.55
C ALA A 587 11.04 -6.29 -12.48
N VAL A 588 11.37 -6.19 -13.77
CA VAL A 588 11.21 -7.29 -14.75
C VAL A 588 12.08 -8.49 -14.38
N GLU A 589 13.33 -8.28 -14.01
CA GLU A 589 14.20 -9.36 -13.53
C GLU A 589 13.64 -10.06 -12.28
N SER A 590 12.99 -9.30 -11.39
CA SER A 590 12.34 -9.86 -10.21
C SER A 590 11.12 -10.71 -10.58
N LEU A 591 10.30 -10.25 -11.53
CA LEU A 591 9.17 -11.03 -12.06
C LEU A 591 9.62 -12.34 -12.70
N ASP A 592 10.73 -12.33 -13.46
CA ASP A 592 11.29 -13.52 -14.09
C ASP A 592 11.81 -14.54 -13.06
N ARG A 593 12.24 -14.07 -11.89
CA ARG A 593 12.55 -14.92 -10.74
C ARG A 593 11.31 -15.37 -9.94
N GLY A 594 10.12 -14.93 -10.33
CA GLY A 594 8.85 -15.26 -9.65
C GLY A 594 8.56 -14.40 -8.42
N VAL A 595 9.16 -13.22 -8.30
CA VAL A 595 9.00 -12.29 -7.17
C VAL A 595 8.31 -11.01 -7.63
N SER A 596 7.33 -10.53 -6.86
CA SER A 596 6.64 -9.26 -7.13
C SER A 596 7.58 -8.05 -7.03
N ALA A 597 7.19 -6.95 -7.69
CA ALA A 597 7.98 -5.72 -7.72
C ALA A 597 7.10 -4.46 -7.79
N PRO A 598 6.92 -3.69 -6.71
CA PRO A 598 6.34 -2.36 -6.77
C PRO A 598 7.37 -1.29 -7.14
N THR A 599 6.99 -0.41 -8.07
CA THR A 599 7.72 0.81 -8.45
C THR A 599 6.81 2.02 -8.27
N THR A 600 7.29 3.03 -7.54
CA THR A 600 6.54 4.26 -7.22
C THR A 600 7.15 5.46 -7.94
N THR A 601 6.38 6.18 -8.75
CA THR A 601 6.83 7.48 -9.31
C THR A 601 6.75 8.55 -8.21
N SER A 602 7.70 9.49 -8.07
CA SER A 602 7.94 10.18 -6.78
C SER A 602 7.41 11.62 -6.62
N GLY A 603 7.11 11.96 -5.36
CA GLY A 603 7.23 13.28 -4.69
C GLY A 603 7.87 13.07 -3.28
N PRO A 604 8.26 14.14 -2.53
CA PRO A 604 9.62 14.43 -2.00
C PRO A 604 10.29 13.37 -1.10
N VAL A 605 11.63 13.44 -1.06
CA VAL A 605 12.60 12.44 -0.55
C VAL A 605 12.60 12.34 0.99
N SER A 606 12.67 11.13 1.56
CA SER A 606 12.87 10.92 3.01
C SER A 606 14.35 11.14 3.38
N PHE A 607 14.61 11.66 4.58
CA PHE A 607 15.96 11.96 5.07
C PHE A 607 16.93 10.75 4.99
N PHE A 608 16.44 9.52 5.24
CA PHE A 608 17.26 8.30 5.14
C PHE A 608 17.58 7.86 3.71
N CYS A 609 16.93 8.46 2.70
CA CYS A 609 17.26 8.23 1.30
C CYS A 609 18.46 9.06 0.83
N LEU A 610 18.90 10.06 1.61
CA LEU A 610 20.14 10.81 1.34
C LEU A 610 21.35 9.90 1.57
N SER A 611 22.47 10.14 0.87
CA SER A 611 23.73 9.46 1.17
C SER A 611 24.18 9.74 2.61
N GLY A 612 24.98 8.85 3.21
CA GLY A 612 25.51 9.07 4.56
C GLY A 612 26.29 10.39 4.67
N GLU A 613 26.96 10.81 3.59
CA GLU A 613 27.66 12.09 3.49
C GLU A 613 26.73 13.29 3.58
N LEU A 614 25.60 13.28 2.85
CA LEU A 614 24.61 14.37 2.89
C LEU A 614 23.88 14.41 4.23
N ARG A 615 23.58 13.25 4.84
CA ARG A 615 23.01 13.21 6.19
C ARG A 615 23.98 13.80 7.22
N ASN A 616 25.27 13.48 7.12
CA ASN A 616 26.31 14.07 7.97
C ASN A 616 26.42 15.58 7.79
N ALA A 617 26.38 16.09 6.55
CA ALA A 617 26.39 17.54 6.31
C ALA A 617 25.18 18.25 6.95
N ILE A 618 24.00 17.62 6.92
CA ILE A 618 22.80 18.15 7.59
C ILE A 618 22.94 18.09 9.10
N TYR A 619 23.46 16.97 9.65
CA TYR A 619 23.76 16.88 11.07
C TYR A 619 24.77 17.96 11.49
N GLU A 620 25.79 18.25 10.69
CA GLU A 620 26.78 19.30 10.98
C GLU A 620 26.13 20.68 11.07
N ILE A 621 25.25 21.03 10.13
CA ILE A 621 24.53 22.31 10.13
C ILE A 621 23.68 22.47 11.41
N ILE A 622 23.07 21.38 11.89
CA ILE A 622 22.13 21.41 13.02
C ILE A 622 22.86 21.28 14.36
N LEU A 623 23.90 20.44 14.41
CA LEU A 623 24.50 19.96 15.65
C LEU A 623 25.75 20.72 16.08
N LEU A 624 26.45 21.38 15.15
CA LEU A 624 27.68 22.11 15.48
C LEU A 624 27.35 23.48 16.04
N GLN A 625 27.87 23.75 17.24
CA GLN A 625 27.73 25.04 17.90
C GLN A 625 29.00 25.87 17.71
N PRO A 626 28.86 27.17 17.39
CA PRO A 626 30.01 28.06 17.29
C PRO A 626 30.67 28.29 18.66
N GLU A 627 29.89 28.32 19.74
CA GLU A 627 30.39 28.49 21.11
C GLU A 627 30.54 27.16 21.86
N PRO A 628 31.42 27.09 22.88
CA PRO A 628 31.51 25.94 23.77
C PRO A 628 30.17 25.61 24.43
N ILE A 629 29.82 24.33 24.44
CA ILE A 629 28.57 23.84 25.01
C ILE A 629 28.76 23.59 26.51
N ASP A 630 27.98 24.27 27.35
CA ASP A 630 27.77 23.89 28.74
C ASP A 630 26.65 22.84 28.82
N PRO A 631 26.96 21.57 29.16
CA PRO A 631 25.97 20.49 29.23
C PRO A 631 24.80 20.73 30.21
N TRP A 632 24.95 21.68 31.14
CA TRP A 632 23.99 21.92 32.23
C TRP A 632 23.13 23.18 32.04
N LEU A 633 23.42 24.03 31.05
CA LEU A 633 22.59 25.18 30.68
C LEU A 633 21.55 24.80 29.61
N ARG A 634 20.26 24.89 29.95
CA ARG A 634 19.16 24.38 29.10
C ARG A 634 18.71 25.31 27.96
N CYS A 635 19.19 26.56 27.90
CA CYS A 635 18.55 27.58 27.07
C CYS A 635 18.75 27.39 25.55
N ASP A 636 19.87 26.81 25.10
CA ASP A 636 20.19 26.73 23.66
C ASP A 636 20.19 25.30 23.07
N LEU A 637 19.96 24.26 23.88
CA LEU A 637 20.06 22.85 23.46
C LEU A 637 18.71 22.19 23.09
N LYS A 638 17.59 22.93 23.12
CA LYS A 638 16.24 22.33 22.94
C LYS A 638 16.05 21.64 21.59
N VAL A 639 16.57 22.21 20.49
CA VAL A 639 16.48 21.62 19.14
C VAL A 639 17.38 20.38 19.00
N LEU A 640 18.54 20.39 19.66
CA LEU A 640 19.54 19.33 19.64
C LEU A 640 19.04 18.03 20.30
N ILE A 641 18.33 18.15 21.42
CA ILE A 641 17.82 17.00 22.19
C ILE A 641 16.63 16.33 21.47
N GLY A 642 15.81 17.09 20.74
CA GLY A 642 14.72 16.55 19.93
C GLY A 642 15.23 15.63 18.82
N LEU A 643 16.29 16.03 18.12
CA LEU A 643 16.87 15.25 17.03
C LEU A 643 17.34 13.87 17.48
N PHE A 644 18.01 13.77 18.64
CA PHE A 644 18.47 12.48 19.19
C PHE A 644 17.35 11.54 19.58
N ARG A 645 16.10 12.01 19.63
CA ARG A 645 14.93 11.22 20.00
C ARG A 645 14.12 10.76 18.78
N VAL A 646 14.35 11.32 17.58
CA VAL A 646 13.57 11.00 16.37
C VAL A 646 13.62 9.52 15.98
N SER A 647 14.79 8.88 16.03
CA SER A 647 14.91 7.43 15.79
C SER A 647 16.22 6.87 16.32
N LYS A 648 16.27 5.54 16.53
CA LYS A 648 17.51 4.84 16.91
C LYS A 648 18.65 5.02 15.90
N THR A 649 18.33 5.18 14.61
CA THR A 649 19.33 5.38 13.55
C THR A 649 19.90 6.80 13.58
N ILE A 650 19.03 7.83 13.62
CA ILE A 650 19.46 9.23 13.77
C ILE A 650 20.27 9.39 15.05
N HIS A 651 19.79 8.85 16.17
CA HIS A 651 20.51 8.88 17.44
C HIS A 651 21.95 8.36 17.28
N ARG A 652 22.15 7.20 16.64
CA ARG A 652 23.48 6.59 16.47
C ARG A 652 24.40 7.37 15.53
N GLU A 653 23.88 7.99 14.48
CA GLU A 653 24.66 8.77 13.52
C GLU A 653 24.97 10.18 14.08
N ALA A 654 23.93 10.87 14.56
CA ALA A 654 23.99 12.24 15.03
C ALA A 654 24.74 12.38 16.37
N SER A 655 24.56 11.47 17.34
CA SER A 655 25.18 11.62 18.66
C SER A 655 26.70 11.57 18.56
N LEU A 656 27.23 10.64 17.75
CA LEU A 656 28.67 10.50 17.56
C LEU A 656 29.26 11.76 16.92
N LEU A 657 28.57 12.33 15.94
CA LEU A 657 28.98 13.57 15.29
C LEU A 657 28.97 14.74 16.28
N PHE A 658 27.89 14.88 17.06
CA PHE A 658 27.74 15.93 18.07
C PHE A 658 28.88 15.90 19.11
N TYR A 659 29.16 14.75 19.73
CA TYR A 659 30.19 14.66 20.76
C TYR A 659 31.62 14.75 20.21
N SER A 660 31.85 14.34 18.96
CA SER A 660 33.19 14.36 18.37
C SER A 660 33.62 15.69 17.77
N GLN A 661 32.66 16.54 17.37
CA GLN A 661 32.95 17.79 16.69
C GLN A 661 32.71 19.05 17.54
N ASN A 662 31.90 18.98 18.61
CA ASN A 662 31.68 20.13 19.50
C ASN A 662 32.75 20.26 20.60
N ARG A 663 32.80 21.47 21.19
CA ARG A 663 33.61 21.81 22.36
C ARG A 663 32.71 21.79 23.60
N PHE A 664 33.14 21.15 24.67
CA PHE A 664 32.36 21.05 25.91
C PHE A 664 33.04 21.82 27.04
N ASP A 665 32.29 22.68 27.71
CA ASP A 665 32.77 23.46 28.85
C ASP A 665 32.37 22.78 30.16
N PHE A 666 33.38 22.35 30.92
CA PHE A 666 33.26 21.74 32.24
C PHE A 666 33.79 22.67 33.35
N ALA A 667 34.15 23.91 33.03
CA ALA A 667 34.63 24.88 34.02
C ALA A 667 33.57 25.22 35.06
N GLY A 668 33.98 25.38 36.31
CA GLY A 668 33.11 25.70 37.45
C GLY A 668 32.10 24.61 37.80
N ARG A 669 32.39 23.33 37.50
CA ARG A 669 31.51 22.18 37.79
C ARG A 669 32.19 21.19 38.72
N ASP A 670 31.39 20.60 39.60
CA ASP A 670 31.88 19.59 40.54
C ASP A 670 32.23 18.26 39.83
N PRO A 671 33.19 17.49 40.38
CA PRO A 671 33.64 16.25 39.76
C PRO A 671 32.52 15.21 39.59
N GLU A 672 31.56 15.15 40.51
CA GLU A 672 30.46 14.18 40.48
C GLU A 672 29.50 14.44 39.32
N LYS A 673 29.18 15.70 39.04
CA LYS A 673 28.36 16.08 37.88
C LYS A 673 29.03 15.72 36.57
N ILE A 674 30.34 15.92 36.46
CA ILE A 674 31.10 15.57 35.25
C ILE A 674 31.09 14.04 35.06
N ASP A 675 31.36 13.23 36.09
CA ASP A 675 31.31 11.76 35.97
C ASP A 675 29.89 11.28 35.64
N SER A 676 28.87 11.85 36.28
CA SER A 676 27.46 11.55 35.98
C SER A 676 27.12 11.82 34.52
N PHE A 677 27.49 12.98 33.98
CA PHE A 677 27.27 13.33 32.58
C PHE A 677 27.96 12.34 31.63
N LEU A 678 29.25 12.04 31.87
CA LEU A 678 30.02 11.12 31.03
C LEU A 678 29.46 9.67 31.08
N ARG A 679 28.83 9.26 32.19
CA ARG A 679 28.08 8.00 32.26
C ARG A 679 26.78 8.04 31.46
N GLN A 680 26.00 9.12 31.59
CA GLN A 680 24.71 9.27 30.93
C GLN A 680 24.80 9.23 29.41
N ILE A 681 25.84 9.84 28.83
CA ILE A 681 26.03 9.83 27.37
C ILE A 681 26.56 8.48 26.84
N GLY A 682 26.99 7.59 27.73
CA GLY A 682 27.54 6.28 27.40
C GLY A 682 28.99 6.30 26.94
N THR A 683 29.67 5.16 27.09
CA THR A 683 31.12 5.01 26.83
C THR A 683 31.52 5.38 25.40
N ARG A 684 30.69 5.01 24.41
CA ARG A 684 30.94 5.32 22.99
C ARG A 684 31.01 6.83 22.74
N ASN A 685 30.06 7.60 23.28
CA ASN A 685 30.01 9.04 23.07
C ASN A 685 31.07 9.77 23.91
N ALA A 686 31.24 9.37 25.17
CA ALA A 686 32.28 9.94 26.04
C ALA A 686 33.69 9.76 25.45
N SER A 687 33.99 8.56 24.90
CA SER A 687 35.26 8.29 24.23
C SER A 687 35.49 9.14 22.98
N ALA A 688 34.41 9.62 22.35
CA ALA A 688 34.47 10.39 21.12
C ALA A 688 34.74 11.89 21.35
N ILE A 689 34.64 12.38 22.58
CA ILE A 689 34.87 13.80 22.91
C ILE A 689 36.31 14.20 22.59
N ARG A 690 36.46 15.27 21.81
CA ARG A 690 37.78 15.76 21.34
C ARG A 690 38.24 17.08 21.97
N HIS A 691 37.32 17.94 22.40
CA HIS A 691 37.66 19.28 22.84
C HIS A 691 36.92 19.62 24.13
N ILE A 692 37.67 19.90 25.20
CA ILE A 692 37.09 20.29 26.50
C ILE A 692 37.71 21.58 27.03
N ILE A 693 36.92 22.29 27.83
CA ILE A 693 37.36 23.40 28.69
C ILE A 693 37.18 22.95 30.14
N ILE A 694 38.21 23.15 30.97
CA ILE A 694 38.18 22.82 32.40
C ILE A 694 38.76 24.00 33.20
N ASP A 695 38.62 23.97 34.52
CA ASP A 695 39.37 24.93 35.35
C ASP A 695 40.85 24.57 35.42
N PHE A 696 41.69 25.58 35.53
CA PHE A 696 43.10 25.41 35.84
C PHE A 696 43.24 24.79 37.24
N PRO A 697 44.06 23.73 37.42
CA PRO A 697 44.20 23.04 38.70
C PRO A 697 44.52 24.00 39.85
N GLN A 698 43.76 23.90 40.95
CA GLN A 698 44.01 24.71 42.14
C GLN A 698 45.08 24.06 43.02
N PHE A 699 45.98 24.88 43.57
CA PHE A 699 47.03 24.43 44.47
C PHE A 699 46.72 24.77 45.94
N LEU A 700 47.03 23.82 46.81
CA LEU A 700 47.06 23.95 48.27
C LEU A 700 48.51 23.96 48.75
N HIS A 701 48.76 24.53 49.93
CA HIS A 701 50.06 24.50 50.60
C HIS A 701 51.21 25.03 49.72
N LEU A 702 51.11 26.29 49.24
CA LEU A 702 52.12 26.97 48.41
C LEU A 702 53.41 27.33 49.18
N ASP A 703 53.90 26.39 49.99
CA ASP A 703 55.17 26.43 50.71
C ASP A 703 56.21 25.57 49.97
N PRO A 704 57.51 25.90 50.04
CA PRO A 704 58.55 25.13 49.36
C PRO A 704 58.54 23.64 49.73
N GLY A 705 58.31 22.76 48.74
CA GLY A 705 58.34 21.30 48.92
C GLY A 705 57.08 20.65 49.49
N ASP A 706 55.97 21.38 49.68
CA ASP A 706 54.68 20.84 50.18
C ASP A 706 53.49 21.14 49.24
N ILE A 707 53.77 21.55 47.99
CA ILE A 707 52.73 21.95 47.04
C ILE A 707 51.91 20.74 46.60
N THR A 708 50.58 20.82 46.77
CA THR A 708 49.64 19.78 46.34
C THR A 708 48.51 20.38 45.49
N ILE A 709 47.91 19.55 44.62
CA ILE A 709 46.70 19.94 43.89
C ILE A 709 45.48 19.57 44.74
N GLU A 710 44.49 20.46 44.76
CA GLU A 710 43.22 20.24 45.43
C GLU A 710 42.53 18.96 44.94
N GLU A 711 41.91 18.20 45.86
CA GLU A 711 41.31 16.90 45.58
C GLU A 711 40.24 16.97 44.46
N GLU A 712 39.46 18.05 44.42
CA GLU A 712 38.47 18.28 43.34
C GLU A 712 39.13 18.40 41.97
N SER A 713 40.23 19.15 41.86
CA SER A 713 41.00 19.30 40.61
C SER A 713 41.62 17.97 40.15
N VAL A 714 42.08 17.14 41.09
CA VAL A 714 42.59 15.79 40.79
C VAL A 714 41.46 14.87 40.30
N SER A 715 40.28 14.95 40.93
CA SER A 715 39.11 14.14 40.59
C SER A 715 38.55 14.47 39.20
N ILE A 716 38.46 15.75 38.84
CA ILE A 716 38.05 16.19 37.50
C ILE A 716 38.98 15.61 36.43
N LEU A 717 40.30 15.73 36.63
CA LEU A 717 41.28 15.16 35.71
C LEU A 717 41.18 13.63 35.66
N GLY A 718 40.92 12.96 36.79
CA GLY A 718 40.65 11.53 36.88
C GLY A 718 39.43 11.07 36.07
N ASN A 719 38.33 11.83 36.10
CA ASN A 719 37.13 11.55 35.31
C ASN A 719 37.38 11.68 33.81
N ILE A 720 38.16 12.68 33.40
CA ILE A 720 38.57 12.88 32.01
C ILE A 720 39.49 11.74 31.55
N LEU A 721 40.46 11.36 32.38
CA LEU A 721 41.42 10.28 32.14
C LEU A 721 40.75 8.94 31.84
N SER A 722 39.67 8.64 32.56
CA SER A 722 39.01 7.32 32.49
C SER A 722 38.01 7.18 31.34
N ARG A 723 37.49 8.28 30.78
CA ARG A 723 36.34 8.25 29.85
C ARG A 723 36.54 8.98 28.52
N CYS A 724 37.36 10.04 28.47
CA CYS A 724 37.57 10.86 27.27
C CYS A 724 38.86 10.46 26.53
N THR A 725 38.87 9.26 25.95
CA THR A 725 40.10 8.63 25.41
C THR A 725 40.60 9.21 24.08
N SER A 726 39.82 10.04 23.38
CA SER A 726 40.19 10.65 22.09
C SER A 726 40.36 12.17 22.15
N LEU A 727 40.68 12.70 23.34
CA LEU A 727 40.82 14.13 23.56
C LEU A 727 41.98 14.72 22.73
N SER A 728 41.68 15.70 21.90
CA SER A 728 42.63 16.39 21.01
C SER A 728 43.10 17.71 21.61
N THR A 729 42.22 18.47 22.27
CA THR A 729 42.58 19.72 22.96
C THR A 729 41.99 19.79 24.35
N LEU A 730 42.77 20.27 25.30
CA LEU A 730 42.33 20.63 26.65
C LEU A 730 42.64 22.10 26.86
N ARG A 731 41.59 22.88 27.10
CA ARG A 731 41.68 24.31 27.35
C ARG A 731 41.36 24.63 28.81
N THR A 732 42.04 25.60 29.41
CA THR A 732 41.68 26.07 30.75
C THR A 732 40.82 27.33 30.67
N SER A 733 39.84 27.46 31.59
CA SER A 733 38.96 28.64 31.61
C SER A 733 39.76 29.91 31.94
N LEU A 734 39.48 31.00 31.23
CA LEU A 734 40.21 32.27 31.37
C LEU A 734 40.18 32.78 32.82
N GLN A 735 39.04 32.66 33.48
CA GLN A 735 38.85 33.12 34.86
C GLN A 735 39.65 32.29 35.87
N SER A 736 39.64 30.95 35.75
CA SER A 736 40.41 30.09 36.66
C SER A 736 41.91 30.24 36.44
N THR A 737 42.33 30.39 35.18
CA THR A 737 43.72 30.59 34.79
C THR A 737 44.24 31.91 35.34
N ARG A 738 43.48 33.01 35.19
CA ARG A 738 43.81 34.32 35.79
C ARG A 738 43.91 34.27 37.30
N ASN A 739 42.93 33.66 37.98
CA ASN A 739 42.94 33.53 39.43
C ASN A 739 44.21 32.78 39.90
N MET A 740 44.62 31.76 39.16
CA MET A 740 45.81 30.99 39.51
C MET A 740 47.10 31.74 39.19
N GLU A 741 47.18 32.39 38.03
CA GLU A 741 48.25 33.31 37.67
C GLU A 741 48.48 34.35 38.76
N LEU A 742 47.45 35.07 39.20
CA LEU A 742 47.57 36.12 40.20
C LEU A 742 48.06 35.55 41.53
N ARG A 743 47.64 34.33 41.90
CA ARG A 743 48.14 33.66 43.10
C ARG A 743 49.61 33.27 42.97
N LEU A 744 50.04 32.79 41.80
CA LEU A 744 51.42 32.38 41.55
C LEU A 744 52.38 33.56 41.39
N ASP A 745 51.93 34.66 40.79
CA ASP A 745 52.71 35.90 40.60
C ASP A 745 52.90 36.67 41.92
N ASN A 746 51.99 36.52 42.89
CA ASN A 746 52.11 37.13 44.22
C ASN A 746 53.00 36.33 45.20
N LEU A 747 53.66 35.26 44.76
CA LEU A 747 54.56 34.47 45.62
C LEU A 747 55.94 35.12 45.76
N ASP A 748 56.48 35.13 46.99
CA ASP A 748 57.81 35.70 47.30
C ASP A 748 58.98 34.99 46.58
N HIS A 749 58.78 33.73 46.16
CA HIS A 749 59.80 32.89 45.55
C HIS A 749 59.32 32.23 44.25
N TYR A 750 59.90 32.62 43.12
CA TYR A 750 59.61 32.07 41.78
C TYR A 750 59.81 30.54 41.64
N SER A 751 60.62 29.93 42.52
CA SER A 751 60.81 28.48 42.56
C SER A 751 59.52 27.73 42.94
N ILE A 752 58.69 28.30 43.81
CA ILE A 752 57.41 27.71 44.25
C ILE A 752 56.42 27.69 43.08
N ALA A 753 56.32 28.79 42.33
CA ALA A 753 55.47 28.84 41.14
C ALA A 753 55.93 27.85 40.05
N THR A 754 57.25 27.65 39.91
CA THR A 754 57.81 26.64 38.99
C THR A 754 57.45 25.21 39.41
N GLU A 755 57.46 24.90 40.70
CA GLU A 755 57.08 23.60 41.26
C GLU A 755 55.58 23.33 41.07
N ALA A 756 54.72 24.31 41.34
CA ALA A 756 53.28 24.23 41.09
C ALA A 756 52.95 23.96 39.61
N LEU A 757 53.55 24.73 38.68
CA LEU A 757 53.36 24.51 37.24
C LEU A 757 53.88 23.15 36.76
N HIS A 758 54.96 22.64 37.37
CA HIS A 758 55.46 21.30 37.06
C HIS A 758 54.48 20.21 37.49
N LEU A 759 53.85 20.38 38.66
CA LEU A 759 52.83 19.46 39.17
C LEU A 759 51.60 19.43 38.26
N ALA A 760 51.06 20.60 37.87
CA ALA A 760 49.96 20.67 36.90
C ALA A 760 50.33 20.03 35.55
N ASN A 761 51.55 20.26 35.04
CA ASN A 761 52.00 19.61 33.81
C ASN A 761 52.07 18.09 33.95
N THR A 762 52.48 17.56 35.10
CA THR A 762 52.51 16.11 35.34
C THR A 762 51.10 15.51 35.21
N HIS A 763 50.10 16.17 35.77
CA HIS A 763 48.71 15.73 35.67
C HIS A 763 48.13 15.88 34.26
N PHE A 764 48.40 16.98 33.54
CA PHE A 764 47.98 17.11 32.15
C PHE A 764 48.62 16.07 31.23
N ARG A 765 49.90 15.73 31.47
CA ARG A 765 50.63 14.72 30.69
C ARG A 765 50.22 13.28 31.02
N ALA A 766 49.52 13.06 32.12
CA ALA A 766 48.94 11.76 32.43
C ALA A 766 47.76 11.40 31.50
N ILE A 767 47.23 12.37 30.73
CA ILE A 767 46.11 12.16 29.80
C ILE A 767 46.53 11.25 28.64
N PRO A 768 45.94 10.05 28.48
CA PRO A 768 46.39 9.06 27.50
C PRO A 768 46.46 9.57 26.06
N SER A 769 45.53 10.45 25.67
CA SER A 769 45.49 11.01 24.31
C SER A 769 46.52 12.11 24.07
N SER A 770 47.23 12.57 25.11
CA SER A 770 48.22 13.65 25.04
C SER A 770 47.72 14.89 24.29
N PRO A 771 46.62 15.52 24.75
CA PRO A 771 46.01 16.65 24.05
C PRO A 771 46.94 17.87 24.00
N GLU A 772 46.69 18.76 23.03
CA GLU A 772 47.26 20.09 23.05
C GLU A 772 46.67 20.88 24.24
N ILE A 773 47.54 21.39 25.11
CA ILE A 773 47.15 22.15 26.30
C ILE A 773 47.14 23.63 25.96
N ILE A 774 45.96 24.26 26.05
CA ILE A 774 45.74 25.67 25.73
C ILE A 774 45.35 26.40 27.02
N LEU A 775 46.12 27.40 27.42
CA LEU A 775 45.78 28.26 28.54
C LEU A 775 45.19 29.56 28.03
N GLU A 776 43.95 29.86 28.40
CA GLU A 776 43.37 31.17 28.17
C GLU A 776 43.93 32.16 29.21
N VAL A 777 44.65 33.17 28.74
CA VAL A 777 45.28 34.21 29.57
C VAL A 777 44.90 35.59 29.05
N TYR A 778 44.95 36.61 29.89
CA TYR A 778 44.77 37.98 29.42
C TYR A 778 46.05 38.52 28.75
N GLU A 779 45.96 39.63 28.03
CA GLU A 779 47.15 40.27 27.46
C GLU A 779 48.08 40.83 28.54
N ASP A 780 47.55 41.25 29.70
CA ASP A 780 48.27 41.92 30.78
C ASP A 780 48.93 40.97 31.79
N GLY A 781 48.66 39.67 31.72
CA GLY A 781 49.36 38.65 32.50
C GLY A 781 49.13 37.23 31.97
N PRO A 782 49.97 36.23 32.30
CA PRO A 782 50.87 36.18 33.44
C PRO A 782 52.18 36.92 33.22
N SER A 783 52.97 37.09 34.28
CA SER A 783 54.31 37.68 34.19
C SER A 783 55.21 36.99 33.14
N ASP A 784 56.15 37.72 32.56
CA ASP A 784 57.06 37.22 31.51
C ASP A 784 57.88 35.97 31.94
N SER A 785 58.10 35.80 33.24
CA SER A 785 58.76 34.62 33.80
C SER A 785 57.83 33.41 33.74
N LEU A 786 56.60 33.52 34.24
CA LEU A 786 55.58 32.47 34.15
C LEU A 786 55.23 32.13 32.69
N ARG A 787 55.05 33.12 31.81
CA ARG A 787 54.80 32.88 30.37
C ARG A 787 55.88 32.00 29.74
N ARG A 788 57.15 32.31 29.99
CA ARG A 788 58.28 31.50 29.50
C ARG A 788 58.25 30.08 30.07
N LYS A 789 57.89 29.93 31.34
CA LYS A 789 57.83 28.63 31.99
C LYS A 789 56.67 27.77 31.47
N MET A 790 55.48 28.33 31.34
CA MET A 790 54.32 27.66 30.74
C MET A 790 54.61 27.22 29.30
N LYS A 791 55.17 28.12 28.48
CA LYS A 791 55.60 27.79 27.10
C LYS A 791 56.68 26.71 27.06
N SER A 792 57.57 26.64 28.06
CA SER A 792 58.60 25.59 28.14
C SER A 792 58.04 24.18 28.34
N TYR A 793 56.81 24.05 28.86
CA TYR A 793 56.10 22.77 28.95
C TYR A 793 55.35 22.40 27.66
N GLY A 794 55.45 23.23 26.62
CA GLY A 794 54.75 23.05 25.34
C GLY A 794 53.26 23.43 25.42
N TRP A 795 52.87 24.26 26.39
CA TRP A 795 51.52 24.80 26.47
C TRP A 795 51.36 26.01 25.55
N VAL A 796 50.22 26.10 24.89
CA VAL A 796 49.83 27.23 24.03
C VAL A 796 49.15 28.28 24.90
N LEU A 797 49.62 29.52 24.87
CA LEU A 797 48.94 30.64 25.54
C LEU A 797 48.03 31.33 24.52
N SER A 798 46.73 31.34 24.78
CA SER A 798 45.71 32.05 24.03
C SER A 798 45.44 33.38 24.74
N GLU A 799 45.89 34.48 24.13
CA GLU A 799 45.84 35.82 24.71
C GLU A 799 44.50 36.48 24.37
N ASN A 800 43.75 36.88 25.40
CA ASN A 800 42.45 37.53 25.28
C ASN A 800 42.56 39.00 25.70
N PRO A 801 41.96 39.95 24.95
CA PRO A 801 41.97 41.36 25.31
C PRO A 801 41.19 41.59 26.62
N PHE A 802 41.62 42.58 27.39
CA PHE A 802 40.95 42.98 28.62
C PHE A 802 39.68 43.79 28.26
N GLU A 803 38.50 43.18 28.34
CA GLU A 803 37.23 43.89 28.28
C GLU A 803 36.77 44.23 29.71
N GLU A 804 36.59 45.53 30.03
CA GLU A 804 35.86 45.95 31.23
C GLU A 804 34.38 45.62 31.04
N GLU A 805 33.92 44.45 31.51
CA GLU A 805 32.49 44.14 31.56
C GLU A 805 31.88 44.48 32.93
N GLU A 806 30.86 45.34 32.90
CA GLU A 806 29.89 45.59 33.98
C GLU A 806 29.21 44.29 34.41
N TYR A 807 29.60 43.77 35.57
CA TYR A 807 29.09 42.54 36.14
C TYR A 807 27.80 42.75 36.94
N TRP A 808 26.67 43.05 36.28
CA TRP A 808 25.34 42.74 36.80
C TRP A 808 24.36 42.59 35.63
N ASP A 809 23.44 41.61 35.76
CA ASP A 809 22.14 41.58 35.07
C ASP A 809 21.94 40.74 33.79
N ARG A 810 22.32 39.44 33.79
CA ARG A 810 21.79 38.47 32.79
C ARG A 810 21.51 37.03 33.25
N ARG A 811 21.63 36.70 34.55
CA ARG A 811 21.35 35.33 35.08
C ARG A 811 20.10 35.20 35.95
N LEU A 812 19.24 36.22 36.01
CA LEU A 812 18.00 36.19 36.82
C LEU A 812 16.87 36.96 36.13
N SER A 813 16.41 36.48 34.98
CA SER A 813 15.07 36.81 34.49
C SER A 813 14.50 35.56 33.84
N ASP A 814 13.35 35.12 34.34
CA ASP A 814 12.50 33.99 33.89
C ASP A 814 12.45 32.78 34.84
N ILE A 815 12.59 33.01 36.15
CA ILE A 815 11.90 32.17 37.14
C ILE A 815 10.73 32.98 37.67
N ASP A 816 9.59 32.87 36.99
CA ASP A 816 8.30 33.14 37.62
C ASP A 816 7.83 31.84 38.27
N SER A 817 7.86 31.89 39.59
CA SER A 817 7.14 31.03 40.52
C SER A 817 5.64 31.32 40.47
N ASP A 818 4.84 30.27 40.32
CA ASP A 818 3.45 30.09 40.79
C ASP A 818 3.13 28.61 40.44
N ASP A 819 2.55 27.73 41.24
CA ASP A 819 1.77 27.81 42.47
C ASP A 819 1.77 26.41 43.14
N TYR A 820 1.46 26.38 44.43
CA TYR A 820 1.56 25.28 45.40
C TYR A 820 0.53 24.15 45.22
N GLY A 821 0.87 22.97 45.73
CA GLY A 821 -0.10 21.89 45.98
C GLY A 821 0.47 20.73 46.80
N TYR A 822 0.53 20.90 48.12
CA TYR A 822 0.89 19.87 49.10
C TYR A 822 -0.07 18.67 49.10
N GLY A 823 0.49 17.47 49.26
CA GLY A 823 -0.22 16.26 49.67
C GLY A 823 0.77 15.25 50.23
N TYR A 824 0.93 15.23 51.55
CA TYR A 824 1.58 14.16 52.29
C TYR A 824 0.75 12.89 52.19
N ASP A 825 1.38 11.74 51.97
CA ASP A 825 1.17 10.53 52.76
C ASP A 825 2.37 9.58 52.59
N ASP A 826 2.94 9.21 53.73
CA ASP A 826 3.94 8.17 53.95
C ASP A 826 3.34 6.79 53.65
N ASP A 827 4.05 5.93 52.90
CA ASP A 827 4.28 4.56 53.34
C ASP A 827 5.40 3.85 52.55
N ASN A 828 6.20 3.12 53.31
CA ASN A 828 7.41 2.40 52.91
C ASN A 828 7.14 1.20 51.99
N SER A 829 7.97 1.00 50.96
CA SER A 829 8.76 -0.24 50.79
C SER A 829 9.67 -0.14 49.56
N TYR A 830 10.94 -0.47 49.76
CA TYR A 830 11.85 -0.87 48.70
C TYR A 830 11.47 -2.29 48.24
N ASP A 831 11.36 -2.51 46.94
CA ASP A 831 11.98 -3.65 46.24
C ASP A 831 11.92 -3.44 44.72
N ASP A 832 12.90 -4.04 44.05
CA ASP A 832 13.22 -4.04 42.61
C ASP A 832 12.02 -4.02 41.65
N ASP A 833 12.11 -3.21 40.59
CA ASP A 833 11.49 -3.54 39.30
C ASP A 833 12.25 -2.89 38.12
N ASP A 834 12.53 -3.75 37.14
CA ASP A 834 13.16 -3.47 35.86
C ASP A 834 12.52 -2.26 35.14
N TYR A 835 13.36 -1.37 34.61
CA TYR A 835 12.93 -0.36 33.62
C TYR A 835 12.56 -1.09 32.32
N ASP A 836 11.29 -1.44 32.19
CA ASP A 836 10.69 -1.98 30.97
C ASP A 836 10.55 -0.87 29.91
N ILE A 837 11.08 -1.11 28.71
CA ILE A 837 11.25 -0.13 27.63
C ILE A 837 10.04 -0.06 26.69
N ASP A 838 8.97 -0.80 26.99
CA ASP A 838 7.83 -0.98 26.11
C ASP A 838 6.54 -0.38 26.66
N ASN A 839 6.46 0.95 26.76
CA ASN A 839 5.20 1.67 26.52
C ASN A 839 5.39 3.19 26.40
N ASP A 840 5.35 3.73 25.17
CA ASP A 840 4.88 5.10 24.92
C ASP A 840 4.72 5.39 23.41
N SER A 841 3.85 4.64 22.72
CA SER A 841 3.56 4.87 21.29
C SER A 841 2.80 6.18 20.99
N ASP A 842 2.24 6.83 22.01
CA ASP A 842 1.42 8.03 21.84
C ASP A 842 2.20 9.36 21.99
N PHE A 843 3.39 9.32 22.60
CA PHE A 843 4.25 10.50 22.69
C PHE A 843 5.03 10.73 21.38
N TRP A 844 5.50 9.65 20.73
CA TRP A 844 6.24 9.70 19.46
C TRP A 844 5.44 10.26 18.29
N ARG A 845 4.10 10.20 18.34
CA ARG A 845 3.21 10.73 17.29
C ARG A 845 3.12 12.26 17.26
N ARG A 846 3.28 12.94 18.40
CA ARG A 846 3.17 14.42 18.46
C ARG A 846 4.50 15.15 18.32
N ALA A 847 5.61 14.44 18.48
CA ALA A 847 6.96 15.01 18.38
C ALA A 847 7.60 14.87 16.98
N ALA A 848 6.90 14.22 16.05
CA ALA A 848 7.34 14.03 14.66
C ALA A 848 6.76 15.06 13.67
N ASP A 849 5.79 15.87 14.11
CA ASP A 849 5.40 17.13 13.46
C ASP A 849 6.45 18.22 13.78
#